data_AF-A0A1B9C1X2-F1
#
_entry.id   AF-A0A1B9C1X2-F1
#
_cell.length_a   1.000
_cell.length_b   1.000
_cell.length_c   1.000
_cell.angle_alpha   90.00
_cell.angle_beta   90.00
_cell.angle_gamma   90.00
#
_symmetry.space_group_name_H-M   'P 1'
#
loop_
_entity.id
_entity.type
_entity.pdbx_description
1 polymer ?
#
loop_
_entity_poly.entity_id
_entity_poly.type
_entity_poly.pdbx_seq_one_letter_code
_entity_poly.pdbx_strand_id
1 'polypeptide(L)'
;MAYCPTLRTAVIMALCALPVLAHADVTVPAVSGAEAAATAPTGGSAPVTIGEVEKEAPPERGTGSLSKELVKHASPNENFQSVLRNVPGFTVISTGPGNLTTSDSTFTYQGFNSDQIGVNLDGVPLINTFRGGTNGQGDDHALTPIGMGQFSGVSVYSGANTPSETGINALGATLNYQPRMPTSKFYAEVSGSGGLYSGGVGDSAAGGFSVNSGALPYTGTKLYANYYYSPFHSFINHVFSTNNNYYFAVVQPYNHGMSQLSLITIYNHEIAQQPSTVPLPLLQKYGRSFQWAPNIWNDHTTTSSYTTILGWKSILNQNMLAKAKFFITQNKNDRTAYANAAYKNGYDGYPLPTALKSYANPSKAGRPSNTYNPTALFGSSYNGTQYQRYVDNFGNAGLMPSLIFLLPDNTVTLGGLYMFSKDHSAEYWYGQSAVPMINGYNDAWNEHDTRNYGDVFLQDRITLFNHRLIITPGVKYYLVDTTCNDSEGYYYNYGGSVSNTFNYWEPSFGVSFLATKNADLYFHYGRVYKVPNISAYYAVIGSTPAPGPMLVKPEYVDSIDTGIRYNFGDIKTSLAYFRRMFSNKFGYFYDNQTGQTFQYNVGSALYQGVTASADAKLPYHMNAFINYSLTDAKYTSNFDAADGASVSSGEYVGDVPMYNLNFGLGYHYAGFSARVTDHVVGSQYINTNKGAPAGVSLQPYNITNLNLGYAWRPGDMGVKKVTANLYVDNIFNANYIPYEYEQLRSAKYGGNFITAQASAPAFVGASVAAKF
;
A
#
# COMPACT_ATOMS: atom_id res chain seq x y z
N MET A 1 20.28 16.54 -40.69
CA MET A 1 19.58 15.24 -40.81
C MET A 1 20.59 14.12 -40.66
N ALA A 2 20.68 13.55 -39.46
CA ALA A 2 21.41 12.32 -39.19
C ALA A 2 20.64 11.61 -38.08
N TYR A 3 20.05 10.46 -38.39
CA TYR A 3 19.28 9.64 -37.48
C TYR A 3 20.21 8.66 -36.75
N CYS A 4 20.09 8.59 -35.43
CA CYS A 4 20.76 7.61 -34.58
C CYS A 4 19.67 6.79 -33.87
N PRO A 5 19.53 5.47 -34.11
CA PRO A 5 18.63 4.63 -33.33
C PRO A 5 19.44 3.87 -32.26
N THR A 6 19.08 4.06 -30.99
CA THR A 6 19.56 3.26 -29.86
C THR A 6 18.40 2.74 -29.02
N LEU A 7 18.66 1.63 -28.34
CA LEU A 7 17.99 1.11 -27.14
C LEU A 7 16.73 0.24 -27.23
N ARG A 8 16.03 0.10 -28.38
CA ARG A 8 14.87 -0.83 -28.45
C ARG A 8 15.22 -2.31 -28.67
N THR A 9 16.42 -2.63 -29.16
CA THR A 9 16.76 -4.00 -29.59
C THR A 9 17.49 -4.84 -28.54
N ALA A 10 18.04 -4.23 -27.47
CA ALA A 10 18.84 -4.94 -26.47
C ALA A 10 17.98 -5.62 -25.37
N VAL A 11 16.77 -5.13 -25.10
CA VAL A 11 15.89 -5.68 -24.04
C VAL A 11 15.10 -6.90 -24.52
N ILE A 12 14.86 -7.03 -25.83
CA ILE A 12 14.10 -8.16 -26.41
C ILE A 12 14.99 -9.40 -26.61
N MET A 13 16.31 -9.24 -26.85
CA MET A 13 17.21 -10.39 -27.02
C MET A 13 17.62 -11.07 -25.69
N ALA A 14 17.45 -10.43 -24.54
CA ALA A 14 17.73 -11.04 -23.23
C ALA A 14 16.61 -11.97 -22.72
N LEU A 15 15.40 -11.89 -23.31
CA LEU A 15 14.21 -12.65 -22.88
C LEU A 15 13.93 -13.92 -23.71
N CYS A 16 14.65 -14.16 -24.82
CA CYS A 16 14.39 -15.30 -25.71
C CYS A 16 15.38 -16.49 -25.57
N ALA A 17 16.28 -16.48 -24.59
CA ALA A 17 17.34 -17.50 -24.45
C ALA A 17 17.13 -18.49 -23.27
N LEU A 18 15.88 -18.87 -22.98
CA LEU A 18 15.58 -20.00 -22.10
C LEU A 18 15.13 -21.19 -22.97
N PRO A 19 15.99 -22.20 -23.23
CA PRO A 19 15.53 -23.41 -23.89
C PRO A 19 14.67 -24.23 -22.92
N VAL A 20 13.48 -24.57 -23.40
CA VAL A 20 12.55 -25.58 -22.88
C VAL A 20 13.28 -26.92 -22.80
N LEU A 21 13.47 -27.47 -21.60
CA LEU A 21 13.88 -28.86 -21.41
C LEU A 21 12.62 -29.71 -21.21
N ALA A 22 12.15 -30.29 -22.31
CA ALA A 22 11.25 -31.44 -22.30
C ALA A 22 12.06 -32.75 -22.23
N HIS A 23 11.36 -33.81 -21.82
CA HIS A 23 11.84 -35.11 -21.35
C HIS A 23 12.88 -35.88 -22.18
N ALA A 24 13.57 -36.75 -21.43
CA ALA A 24 14.67 -37.63 -21.79
C ALA A 24 14.30 -38.75 -22.78
N ASP A 25 15.30 -39.18 -23.56
CA ASP A 25 15.64 -40.59 -23.78
C ASP A 25 17.03 -40.66 -24.43
N VAL A 26 18.03 -41.22 -23.75
CA VAL A 26 19.29 -41.62 -24.37
C VAL A 26 19.73 -42.96 -23.81
N THR A 27 19.63 -43.96 -24.69
CA THR A 27 20.25 -45.27 -24.60
C THR A 27 21.78 -45.15 -24.55
N VAL A 28 22.41 -45.86 -23.63
CA VAL A 28 23.86 -45.91 -23.46
C VAL A 28 24.41 -47.15 -24.18
N PRO A 29 25.45 -47.03 -25.03
CA PRO A 29 26.39 -48.10 -25.27
C PRO A 29 27.65 -47.94 -24.41
N ALA A 30 28.09 -49.05 -23.84
CA ALA A 30 29.27 -49.17 -23.00
C ALA A 30 30.58 -49.02 -23.78
N VAL A 31 31.58 -48.37 -23.18
CA VAL A 31 32.99 -48.63 -23.46
C VAL A 31 33.79 -48.63 -22.15
N SER A 32 34.48 -49.73 -21.93
CA SER A 32 35.39 -50.06 -20.83
C SER A 32 36.73 -49.29 -20.91
N GLY A 33 37.34 -49.00 -19.75
CA GLY A 33 38.80 -48.80 -19.72
C GLY A 33 39.37 -48.08 -18.49
N ALA A 34 39.88 -48.88 -17.56
CA ALA A 34 41.01 -48.65 -16.65
C ALA A 34 40.85 -47.71 -15.43
N GLU A 35 40.87 -48.36 -14.27
CA GLU A 35 41.08 -47.81 -12.93
C GLU A 35 42.49 -47.25 -12.75
N ALA A 36 42.59 -46.16 -11.97
CA ALA A 36 43.75 -45.90 -11.13
C ALA A 36 43.26 -45.25 -9.82
N ALA A 37 43.49 -45.96 -8.71
CA ALA A 37 43.09 -45.59 -7.37
C ALA A 37 43.86 -44.37 -6.85
N ALA A 38 43.13 -43.40 -6.29
CA ALA A 38 43.68 -42.42 -5.35
C ALA A 38 42.66 -42.15 -4.23
N THR A 39 43.11 -42.42 -3.00
CA THR A 39 42.43 -42.32 -1.72
C THR A 39 41.82 -40.95 -1.43
N ALA A 40 40.57 -40.94 -0.96
CA ALA A 40 39.82 -39.76 -0.55
C ALA A 40 40.25 -39.22 0.83
N PRO A 41 40.38 -37.89 1.00
CA PRO A 41 40.23 -37.25 2.31
C PRO A 41 38.75 -37.01 2.60
N THR A 42 38.26 -37.60 3.68
CA THR A 42 36.97 -37.30 4.31
C THR A 42 36.95 -35.86 4.81
N GLY A 43 36.20 -34.99 4.15
CA GLY A 43 35.91 -33.63 4.58
C GLY A 43 34.60 -33.16 3.96
N GLY A 44 33.48 -33.52 4.59
CA GLY A 44 32.18 -32.99 4.22
C GLY A 44 32.14 -31.49 4.48
N SER A 45 32.34 -30.68 3.44
CA SER A 45 32.09 -29.25 3.46
C SER A 45 30.59 -29.03 3.52
N ALA A 46 30.04 -29.01 4.74
CA ALA A 46 28.70 -28.48 4.97
C ALA A 46 28.64 -27.07 4.36
N PRO A 47 27.64 -26.75 3.51
CA PRO A 47 27.54 -25.43 2.92
C PRO A 47 27.46 -24.39 4.03
N VAL A 48 28.38 -23.42 3.99
CA VAL A 48 28.35 -22.27 4.89
C VAL A 48 27.02 -21.57 4.64
N THR A 49 26.17 -21.57 5.67
CA THR A 49 24.92 -20.84 5.60
C THR A 49 25.28 -19.36 5.78
N ILE A 50 24.88 -18.47 4.85
CA ILE A 50 24.90 -17.03 5.11
C ILE A 50 23.92 -16.78 6.26
N GLY A 51 24.41 -16.86 7.49
CA GLY A 51 23.89 -16.08 8.59
C GLY A 51 24.49 -14.70 8.44
N GLU A 52 23.67 -13.72 8.09
CA GLU A 52 24.01 -12.31 8.30
C GLU A 52 24.19 -12.20 9.82
N VAL A 53 25.42 -12.33 10.34
CA VAL A 53 25.72 -12.03 11.74
C VAL A 53 25.81 -10.52 11.85
N GLU A 54 24.71 -9.85 11.52
CA GLU A 54 24.42 -8.59 12.17
C GLU A 54 23.94 -9.00 13.57
N LYS A 55 24.76 -8.77 14.60
CA LYS A 55 24.17 -8.64 15.93
C LYS A 55 23.11 -7.55 15.77
N GLU A 56 21.82 -7.91 15.85
CA GLU A 56 20.70 -6.98 15.84
C GLU A 56 21.02 -5.89 16.87
N ALA A 57 21.41 -4.72 16.39
CA ALA A 57 21.46 -3.58 17.27
C ALA A 57 20.03 -3.10 17.52
N PRO A 58 19.80 -2.46 18.67
CA PRO A 58 18.60 -1.68 18.85
C PRO A 58 18.48 -0.67 17.70
N PRO A 59 17.32 -0.57 17.03
CA PRO A 59 17.12 0.42 15.99
C PRO A 59 17.28 1.84 16.56
N GLU A 60 17.78 2.79 15.79
CA GLU A 60 18.01 4.18 16.23
C GLU A 60 16.75 5.07 16.21
N ARG A 61 15.56 4.49 15.98
CA ARG A 61 14.25 5.19 15.92
C ARG A 61 13.08 4.33 16.37
N GLY A 62 11.89 4.90 16.61
CA GLY A 62 10.68 4.12 16.83
C GLY A 62 10.37 3.18 15.66
N THR A 63 10.39 1.86 15.90
CA THR A 63 10.01 0.84 14.91
C THR A 63 8.77 0.10 15.39
N GLY A 64 7.74 0.11 14.55
CA GLY A 64 6.60 -0.79 14.69
C GLY A 64 6.84 -2.05 13.89
N SER A 65 6.25 -3.18 14.28
CA SER A 65 6.24 -4.34 13.40
C SER A 65 4.95 -5.14 13.54
N LEU A 66 4.54 -5.70 12.41
CA LEU A 66 3.52 -6.73 12.37
C LEU A 66 4.23 -8.08 12.28
N SER A 67 4.10 -8.89 13.33
CA SER A 67 4.77 -10.19 13.39
C SER A 67 4.10 -11.23 12.48
N LYS A 68 4.88 -12.25 12.11
CA LYS A 68 4.37 -13.41 11.37
C LYS A 68 3.21 -14.13 12.04
N GLU A 69 3.16 -14.10 13.36
CA GLU A 69 2.07 -14.74 14.09
C GLU A 69 0.79 -13.93 13.98
N LEU A 70 0.87 -12.60 14.04
CA LEU A 70 -0.27 -11.72 13.78
C LEU A 70 -0.85 -11.92 12.38
N VAL A 71 0.01 -11.98 11.34
CA VAL A 71 -0.43 -12.19 9.95
C VAL A 71 -1.16 -13.53 9.78
N LYS A 72 -0.69 -14.61 10.42
CA LYS A 72 -1.34 -15.94 10.31
C LYS A 72 -2.70 -16.01 11.01
N HIS A 73 -2.86 -15.25 12.10
CA HIS A 73 -4.09 -15.22 12.89
C HIS A 73 -5.03 -14.08 12.47
N ALA A 74 -4.74 -13.40 11.37
CA ALA A 74 -5.63 -12.44 10.74
C ALA A 74 -6.98 -13.10 10.38
N SER A 75 -8.05 -12.33 10.52
CA SER A 75 -9.41 -12.75 10.12
C SER A 75 -9.46 -12.94 8.60
N PRO A 76 -10.29 -13.87 8.07
CA PRO A 76 -10.52 -13.98 6.62
C PRO A 76 -11.18 -12.73 6.01
N ASN A 77 -11.58 -11.77 6.85
CA ASN A 77 -12.13 -10.49 6.46
C ASN A 77 -11.08 -9.35 6.46
N GLU A 78 -9.86 -9.63 6.91
CA GLU A 78 -8.73 -8.69 6.86
C GLU A 78 -7.97 -8.77 5.53
N ASN A 79 -7.22 -7.72 5.25
CA ASN A 79 -6.39 -7.54 4.08
C ASN A 79 -5.04 -6.92 4.48
N PHE A 80 -4.15 -6.71 3.50
CA PHE A 80 -2.78 -6.28 3.80
C PHE A 80 -2.73 -4.89 4.47
N GLN A 81 -3.76 -4.07 4.30
CA GLN A 81 -3.88 -2.75 4.93
C GLN A 81 -4.58 -2.83 6.29
N SER A 82 -5.72 -3.51 6.40
CA SER A 82 -6.50 -3.59 7.65
C SER A 82 -5.78 -4.34 8.76
N VAL A 83 -4.88 -5.27 8.44
CA VAL A 83 -4.03 -5.94 9.44
C VAL A 83 -3.08 -4.97 10.15
N LEU A 84 -2.78 -3.80 9.55
CA LEU A 84 -1.95 -2.76 10.16
C LEU A 84 -2.60 -2.11 11.39
N ARG A 85 -3.91 -2.28 11.62
CA ARG A 85 -4.59 -1.84 12.87
C ARG A 85 -3.91 -2.40 14.12
N ASN A 86 -3.26 -3.56 14.01
CA ASN A 86 -2.51 -4.17 15.10
C ASN A 86 -1.18 -3.45 15.42
N VAL A 87 -0.77 -2.48 14.61
CA VAL A 87 0.44 -1.68 14.81
C VAL A 87 0.05 -0.32 15.45
N PRO A 88 0.78 0.16 16.48
CA PRO A 88 0.53 1.46 17.09
C PRO A 88 0.45 2.60 16.08
N GLY A 89 -0.50 3.51 16.27
CA GLY A 89 -0.62 4.75 15.49
C GLY A 89 -1.36 4.60 14.17
N PHE A 90 -1.78 3.39 13.77
CA PHE A 90 -2.59 3.16 12.58
C PHE A 90 -4.09 3.31 12.85
N THR A 91 -4.77 3.98 11.93
CA THR A 91 -6.21 3.91 11.74
C THR A 91 -6.46 3.45 10.32
N VAL A 92 -7.31 2.44 10.10
CA VAL A 92 -7.52 1.86 8.77
C VAL A 92 -8.99 1.82 8.44
N ILE A 93 -9.36 2.28 7.25
CA ILE A 93 -10.74 2.30 6.76
C ILE A 93 -11.01 1.28 5.65
N SER A 94 -9.97 0.69 5.06
CA SER A 94 -10.09 -0.42 4.11
C SER A 94 -10.85 -1.62 4.71
N THR A 95 -11.64 -2.30 3.88
CA THR A 95 -12.55 -3.39 4.29
C THR A 95 -12.48 -4.59 3.35
N GLY A 96 -12.73 -5.78 3.93
CA GLY A 96 -12.78 -7.05 3.22
C GLY A 96 -11.44 -7.49 2.60
N PRO A 97 -11.36 -8.72 2.07
CA PRO A 97 -10.15 -9.22 1.41
C PRO A 97 -9.84 -8.50 0.08
N GLY A 98 -10.79 -7.73 -0.46
CA GLY A 98 -10.67 -6.91 -1.68
C GLY A 98 -9.95 -5.56 -1.53
N ASN A 99 -9.47 -5.23 -0.33
CA ASN A 99 -8.90 -3.90 -0.06
C ASN A 99 -9.87 -2.75 -0.38
N LEU A 100 -11.19 -2.98 -0.29
CA LEU A 100 -12.21 -2.02 -0.68
C LEU A 100 -12.17 -0.79 0.23
N THR A 101 -12.16 0.39 -0.37
CA THR A 101 -12.15 1.69 0.32
C THR A 101 -13.23 2.60 -0.25
N THR A 102 -13.65 3.64 0.48
CA THR A 102 -14.53 4.69 -0.06
C THR A 102 -13.81 6.03 -0.20
N SER A 103 -12.50 6.06 0.00
CA SER A 103 -11.66 7.24 0.00
C SER A 103 -10.26 6.90 -0.52
N ASP A 104 -9.59 7.91 -1.08
CA ASP A 104 -8.22 7.86 -1.57
C ASP A 104 -7.19 7.58 -0.46
N SER A 105 -7.56 7.85 0.80
CA SER A 105 -6.77 7.49 1.97
C SER A 105 -7.33 6.22 2.60
N THR A 106 -6.57 5.13 2.59
CA THR A 106 -7.05 3.85 3.10
C THR A 106 -6.67 3.59 4.56
N PHE A 107 -5.64 4.29 5.03
CA PHE A 107 -5.20 4.31 6.41
C PHE A 107 -4.48 5.61 6.74
N THR A 108 -4.39 5.93 8.03
CA THR A 108 -3.54 7.00 8.55
C THR A 108 -2.52 6.44 9.55
N TYR A 109 -1.34 7.06 9.62
CA TYR A 109 -0.30 6.76 10.61
C TYR A 109 0.28 8.06 11.17
N GLN A 110 0.17 8.29 12.49
CA GLN A 110 0.61 9.54 13.14
C GLN A 110 0.07 10.82 12.44
N GLY A 111 -1.13 10.75 11.86
CA GLY A 111 -1.78 11.85 11.13
C GLY A 111 -1.39 11.99 9.66
N PHE A 112 -0.49 11.16 9.13
CA PHE A 112 -0.21 11.09 7.71
C PHE A 112 -1.18 10.15 7.02
N ASN A 113 -1.74 10.58 5.89
CA ASN A 113 -2.57 9.76 5.01
C ASN A 113 -1.73 8.72 4.26
N SER A 114 -2.36 7.64 3.79
CA SER A 114 -1.67 6.54 3.09
C SER A 114 -0.90 6.99 1.84
N ASP A 115 -1.26 8.12 1.22
CA ASP A 115 -0.54 8.69 0.08
C ASP A 115 0.76 9.44 0.46
N GLN A 116 0.98 9.68 1.75
CA GLN A 116 2.18 10.28 2.34
C GLN A 116 3.06 9.25 3.07
N ILE A 117 2.76 7.96 2.89
CA ILE A 117 3.47 6.82 3.48
C ILE A 117 4.07 5.99 2.35
N GLY A 118 5.36 5.66 2.45
CA GLY A 118 6.02 4.76 1.51
C GLY A 118 5.60 3.31 1.80
N VAL A 119 5.17 2.57 0.78
CA VAL A 119 4.78 1.16 0.91
C VAL A 119 5.63 0.31 -0.03
N ASN A 120 6.35 -0.66 0.53
CA ASN A 120 7.31 -1.49 -0.17
C ASN A 120 7.06 -2.98 0.10
N LEU A 121 7.47 -3.84 -0.83
CA LEU A 121 7.65 -5.29 -0.63
C LEU A 121 9.11 -5.63 -0.87
N ASP A 122 9.79 -6.13 0.17
CA ASP A 122 11.23 -6.38 0.11
C ASP A 122 12.02 -5.15 -0.40
N GLY A 123 11.65 -3.96 0.07
CA GLY A 123 12.25 -2.68 -0.34
C GLY A 123 11.81 -2.15 -1.71
N VAL A 124 11.14 -2.95 -2.54
CA VAL A 124 10.61 -2.52 -3.85
C VAL A 124 9.30 -1.74 -3.65
N PRO A 125 9.15 -0.53 -4.23
CA PRO A 125 7.92 0.25 -4.10
C PRO A 125 6.68 -0.48 -4.65
N LEU A 126 5.59 -0.44 -3.89
CA LEU A 126 4.25 -0.94 -4.27
C LEU A 126 3.22 0.20 -4.39
N ILE A 127 3.68 1.45 -4.44
CA ILE A 127 2.82 2.63 -4.54
C ILE A 127 2.55 3.01 -6.00
N ASN A 128 1.46 3.74 -6.22
CA ASN A 128 1.30 4.58 -7.40
C ASN A 128 2.29 5.75 -7.29
N THR A 129 3.30 5.76 -8.15
CA THR A 129 4.38 6.76 -8.12
C THR A 129 3.97 8.12 -8.68
N PHE A 130 2.79 8.24 -9.29
CA PHE A 130 2.25 9.48 -9.87
C PHE A 130 1.25 10.16 -8.95
N ARG A 131 0.41 9.38 -8.25
CA ARG A 131 -0.67 9.86 -7.38
C ARG A 131 -0.46 9.59 -5.88
N GLY A 132 0.53 8.78 -5.51
CA GLY A 132 0.87 8.44 -4.11
C GLY A 132 -0.02 7.34 -3.51
N GLY A 133 0.49 6.63 -2.50
CA GLY A 133 -0.24 5.52 -1.85
C GLY A 133 -0.33 4.27 -2.72
N THR A 134 -0.86 3.17 -2.21
CA THR A 134 -0.98 1.90 -2.98
C THR A 134 -2.02 1.99 -4.08
N ASN A 135 -3.12 2.69 -3.80
CA ASN A 135 -4.25 2.83 -4.71
C ASN A 135 -4.10 4.06 -5.63
N GLY A 136 -3.33 5.08 -5.24
CA GLY A 136 -3.39 6.37 -5.93
C GLY A 136 -4.53 7.25 -5.40
N GLN A 137 -4.45 8.54 -5.69
CA GLN A 137 -5.60 9.45 -5.66
C GLN A 137 -6.50 9.13 -6.87
N GLY A 138 -7.82 9.29 -6.76
CA GLY A 138 -8.79 8.98 -7.81
C GLY A 138 -9.67 7.76 -7.50
N ASP A 139 -10.38 7.26 -8.52
CA ASP A 139 -11.44 6.25 -8.34
C ASP A 139 -10.91 4.79 -8.30
N ASP A 140 -9.69 4.58 -7.80
CA ASP A 140 -8.99 3.30 -7.65
C ASP A 140 -9.34 2.61 -6.31
N HIS A 141 -10.62 2.37 -6.06
CA HIS A 141 -11.11 1.97 -4.74
C HIS A 141 -11.19 0.45 -4.50
N ALA A 142 -10.73 -0.34 -5.48
CA ALA A 142 -10.59 -1.80 -5.41
C ALA A 142 -9.30 -2.26 -6.11
N LEU A 143 -8.19 -2.38 -5.38
CA LEU A 143 -6.90 -2.82 -5.94
C LEU A 143 -6.14 -3.68 -4.92
N THR A 144 -5.70 -4.86 -5.36
CA THR A 144 -5.00 -5.83 -4.51
C THR A 144 -3.56 -6.07 -4.98
N PRO A 145 -2.58 -5.21 -4.62
CA PRO A 145 -1.19 -5.40 -5.02
C PRO A 145 -0.52 -6.60 -4.34
N ILE A 146 -0.91 -6.88 -3.10
CA ILE A 146 -0.48 -8.05 -2.33
C ILE A 146 -1.65 -8.61 -1.50
N GLY A 147 -1.76 -9.94 -1.43
CA GLY A 147 -2.74 -10.65 -0.61
C GLY A 147 -2.13 -11.19 0.69
N MET A 148 -2.98 -11.55 1.66
CA MET A 148 -2.58 -12.02 3.00
C MET A 148 -1.67 -13.26 3.00
N GLY A 149 -1.77 -14.11 1.97
CA GLY A 149 -0.93 -15.30 1.82
C GLY A 149 0.49 -15.04 1.30
N GLN A 150 0.79 -13.81 0.85
CA GLN A 150 1.97 -13.48 0.03
C GLN A 150 3.09 -12.79 0.82
N PHE A 151 2.77 -12.27 2.01
CA PHE A 151 3.73 -11.69 2.94
C PHE A 151 3.69 -12.42 4.29
N SER A 152 4.68 -12.14 5.14
CA SER A 152 4.85 -12.82 6.43
C SER A 152 5.05 -11.87 7.60
N GLY A 153 5.09 -10.57 7.34
CA GLY A 153 5.25 -9.53 8.36
C GLY A 153 5.34 -8.18 7.69
N VAL A 154 5.36 -7.14 8.52
CA VAL A 154 5.57 -5.75 8.09
C VAL A 154 6.52 -5.08 9.05
N SER A 155 7.55 -4.42 8.53
CA SER A 155 8.34 -3.45 9.30
C SER A 155 7.78 -2.05 9.07
N VAL A 156 7.60 -1.29 10.14
CA VAL A 156 7.13 0.09 10.11
C VAL A 156 8.22 1.00 10.65
N TYR A 157 8.70 1.89 9.78
CA TYR A 157 9.75 2.84 10.07
C TYR A 157 9.13 4.25 10.16
N SER A 158 8.98 4.73 11.40
CA SER A 158 8.35 6.01 11.73
C SER A 158 9.18 7.18 11.20
N GLY A 159 8.54 8.11 10.50
CA GLY A 159 9.17 9.35 10.03
C GLY A 159 10.04 9.22 8.79
N ALA A 160 10.85 10.26 8.59
CA ALA A 160 12.06 10.16 7.77
C ALA A 160 13.00 9.10 8.36
N ASN A 161 13.53 8.21 7.53
CA ASN A 161 14.36 7.09 7.94
C ASN A 161 15.78 7.22 7.41
N THR A 162 16.65 6.27 7.80
CA THR A 162 17.95 6.16 7.15
C THR A 162 17.79 5.91 5.64
N PRO A 163 18.74 6.32 4.80
CA PRO A 163 18.55 6.27 3.35
C PRO A 163 18.24 4.88 2.80
N SER A 164 18.80 3.83 3.43
CA SER A 164 18.56 2.44 3.01
C SER A 164 17.14 1.93 3.28
N GLU A 165 16.39 2.61 4.15
CA GLU A 165 15.05 2.19 4.58
C GLU A 165 13.96 3.16 4.14
N THR A 166 14.30 4.41 3.83
CA THR A 166 13.35 5.40 3.29
C THR A 166 12.86 5.00 1.91
N GLY A 167 11.56 4.68 1.82
CA GLY A 167 10.86 4.45 0.56
C GLY A 167 10.48 5.74 -0.18
N ILE A 168 9.82 5.58 -1.32
CA ILE A 168 9.32 6.71 -2.12
C ILE A 168 8.09 7.33 -1.44
N ASN A 169 7.94 8.66 -1.51
CA ASN A 169 6.82 9.43 -0.94
C ASN A 169 6.63 9.22 0.58
N ALA A 170 7.68 8.79 1.29
CA ALA A 170 7.64 8.37 2.68
C ALA A 170 7.78 9.55 3.67
N LEU A 171 6.90 10.55 3.57
CA LEU A 171 6.94 11.72 4.45
C LEU A 171 6.68 11.35 5.93
N GLY A 172 5.74 10.43 6.16
CA GLY A 172 5.31 10.04 7.51
C GLY A 172 5.89 8.75 8.04
N ALA A 173 6.09 7.76 7.17
CA ALA A 173 6.72 6.48 7.48
C ALA A 173 7.07 5.72 6.21
N THR A 174 7.88 4.66 6.36
CA THR A 174 8.02 3.59 5.37
C THR A 174 7.50 2.27 5.94
N LEU A 175 6.63 1.60 5.19
CA LEU A 175 6.16 0.24 5.44
C LEU A 175 6.90 -0.69 4.50
N ASN A 176 7.55 -1.71 5.05
CA ASN A 176 8.21 -2.73 4.26
C ASN A 176 7.60 -4.11 4.58
N TYR A 177 6.82 -4.65 3.64
CA TYR A 177 6.26 -5.98 3.73
C TYR A 177 7.34 -7.02 3.47
N GLN A 178 7.43 -8.03 4.34
CA GLN A 178 8.36 -9.14 4.14
C GLN A 178 7.71 -10.25 3.32
N PRO A 179 8.21 -10.58 2.13
CA PRO A 179 7.65 -11.63 1.28
C PRO A 179 7.70 -12.99 1.98
N ARG A 180 6.75 -13.86 1.66
CA ARG A 180 6.75 -15.24 2.17
C ARG A 180 7.77 -16.09 1.42
N MET A 181 8.95 -16.26 2.03
CA MET A 181 10.06 -16.99 1.42
C MET A 181 9.98 -18.53 1.59
N PRO A 182 10.57 -19.31 0.65
CA PRO A 182 10.64 -20.76 0.76
C PRO A 182 11.50 -21.23 1.94
N THR A 183 11.26 -22.44 2.43
CA THR A 183 11.90 -22.97 3.65
C THR A 183 12.69 -24.23 3.33
N SER A 184 13.52 -24.71 4.26
CA SER A 184 14.35 -25.90 4.00
C SER A 184 13.60 -27.23 4.09
N LYS A 185 12.34 -27.25 4.57
CA LYS A 185 11.55 -28.47 4.74
C LYS A 185 10.37 -28.50 3.78
N PHE A 186 10.19 -29.62 3.08
CA PHE A 186 9.05 -29.85 2.22
C PHE A 186 7.74 -29.81 3.01
N TYR A 187 6.73 -29.17 2.44
CA TYR A 187 5.34 -29.30 2.85
C TYR A 187 4.37 -28.90 1.75
N ALA A 188 3.18 -29.46 1.81
CA ALA A 188 2.01 -28.91 1.12
C ALA A 188 0.99 -28.45 2.19
N GLU A 189 0.25 -27.38 1.90
CA GLU A 189 -0.78 -26.86 2.78
C GLU A 189 -2.02 -26.53 1.97
N VAL A 190 -3.18 -26.97 2.42
CA VAL A 190 -4.49 -26.59 1.86
C VAL A 190 -5.26 -25.89 2.97
N SER A 191 -5.93 -24.80 2.63
CA SER A 191 -6.71 -24.01 3.59
C SER A 191 -8.05 -23.58 3.00
N GLY A 192 -9.01 -23.41 3.90
CA GLY A 192 -10.33 -22.88 3.61
C GLY A 192 -10.83 -22.07 4.78
N SER A 193 -11.61 -21.03 4.51
CA SER A 193 -12.21 -20.17 5.50
C SER A 193 -13.49 -19.56 4.99
N GLY A 194 -14.35 -19.12 5.90
CA GLY A 194 -15.49 -18.30 5.57
C GLY A 194 -16.23 -17.82 6.79
N GLY A 195 -17.17 -16.91 6.60
CA GLY A 195 -17.94 -16.32 7.68
C GLY A 195 -19.03 -15.39 7.19
N LEU A 196 -19.83 -14.92 8.14
CA LEU A 196 -21.04 -14.15 7.91
C LEU A 196 -21.06 -12.90 8.78
N TYR A 197 -21.62 -11.82 8.26
CA TYR A 197 -21.90 -10.63 9.04
C TYR A 197 -23.26 -10.73 9.75
N SER A 198 -23.33 -10.17 10.95
CA SER A 198 -24.56 -10.03 11.72
C SER A 198 -25.55 -9.11 11.00
N GLY A 199 -26.83 -9.48 11.03
CA GLY A 199 -27.89 -8.80 10.26
C GLY A 199 -28.13 -9.41 8.88
N GLY A 200 -27.33 -10.40 8.45
CA GLY A 200 -27.58 -11.18 7.24
C GLY A 200 -27.18 -10.53 5.92
N VAL A 201 -26.46 -9.40 5.97
CA VAL A 201 -25.92 -8.73 4.78
C VAL A 201 -24.41 -8.97 4.73
N GLY A 202 -23.97 -9.74 3.73
CA GLY A 202 -22.56 -9.97 3.44
C GLY A 202 -21.99 -11.25 4.07
N ASP A 203 -20.98 -11.77 3.39
CA ASP A 203 -20.24 -12.97 3.73
C ASP A 203 -18.83 -12.92 3.13
N SER A 204 -17.92 -13.72 3.68
CA SER A 204 -16.58 -13.90 3.15
C SER A 204 -16.30 -15.37 3.02
N ALA A 205 -15.59 -15.77 1.96
CA ALA A 205 -14.94 -17.06 1.88
C ALA A 205 -13.55 -16.90 1.29
N ALA A 206 -12.63 -17.78 1.67
CA ALA A 206 -11.34 -17.89 1.01
C ALA A 206 -10.83 -19.31 1.07
N GLY A 207 -10.22 -19.79 -0.01
CA GLY A 207 -9.66 -21.13 -0.10
C GLY A 207 -8.46 -21.17 -1.03
N GLY A 208 -7.50 -22.04 -0.72
CA GLY A 208 -6.26 -22.07 -1.46
C GLY A 208 -5.34 -23.22 -1.09
N PHE A 209 -4.20 -23.25 -1.76
CA PHE A 209 -3.13 -24.18 -1.47
C PHE A 209 -1.77 -23.51 -1.55
N SER A 210 -0.79 -24.07 -0.87
CA SER A 210 0.61 -23.71 -1.03
C SER A 210 1.52 -24.93 -0.98
N VAL A 211 2.61 -24.86 -1.73
CA VAL A 211 3.61 -25.91 -1.83
C VAL A 211 4.98 -25.30 -1.57
N ASN A 212 5.74 -25.94 -0.69
CA ASN A 212 7.13 -25.61 -0.39
C ASN A 212 8.00 -26.81 -0.73
N SER A 213 8.98 -26.64 -1.62
CA SER A 213 9.81 -27.77 -2.05
C SER A 213 10.73 -28.30 -0.94
N GLY A 214 10.98 -27.53 0.12
CA GLY A 214 12.17 -27.73 0.93
C GLY A 214 13.46 -27.39 0.17
N ALA A 215 14.61 -27.72 0.74
CA ALA A 215 15.87 -27.66 0.01
C ALA A 215 15.97 -28.85 -0.96
N LEU A 216 16.03 -28.57 -2.26
CA LEU A 216 16.23 -29.60 -3.28
C LEU A 216 17.63 -30.22 -3.14
N PRO A 217 17.76 -31.55 -3.33
CA PRO A 217 19.05 -32.23 -3.33
C PRO A 217 20.01 -31.61 -4.36
N TYR A 218 21.31 -31.62 -4.03
CA TYR A 218 22.43 -31.16 -4.86
C TYR A 218 22.51 -29.65 -5.13
N THR A 219 21.39 -28.99 -5.40
CA THR A 219 21.38 -27.56 -5.75
C THR A 219 21.12 -26.65 -4.55
N GLY A 220 20.48 -27.16 -3.49
CA GLY A 220 20.03 -26.35 -2.36
C GLY A 220 18.92 -25.34 -2.71
N THR A 221 18.38 -25.39 -3.94
CA THR A 221 17.29 -24.53 -4.41
C THR A 221 16.07 -24.74 -3.52
N LYS A 222 15.33 -23.67 -3.24
CA LYS A 222 14.08 -23.72 -2.49
C LYS A 222 13.01 -22.97 -3.28
N LEU A 223 11.83 -23.58 -3.41
CA LEU A 223 10.67 -23.09 -4.16
C LEU A 223 9.49 -22.98 -3.21
N TYR A 224 8.68 -21.95 -3.41
CA TYR A 224 7.38 -21.78 -2.76
C TYR A 224 6.38 -21.26 -3.78
N ALA A 225 5.23 -21.91 -3.87
CA ALA A 225 4.11 -21.48 -4.69
C ALA A 225 2.84 -21.44 -3.84
N ASN A 226 1.96 -20.50 -4.12
CA ASN A 226 0.72 -20.29 -3.39
C ASN A 226 -0.36 -19.74 -4.34
N TYR A 227 -1.57 -20.26 -4.19
CA TYR A 227 -2.77 -19.75 -4.84
C TYR A 227 -3.92 -19.64 -3.83
N TYR A 228 -4.64 -18.52 -3.85
CA TYR A 228 -5.87 -18.31 -3.08
C TYR A 228 -6.97 -17.70 -3.94
N TYR A 229 -8.19 -18.18 -3.74
CA TYR A 229 -9.43 -17.62 -4.25
C TYR A 229 -10.25 -17.09 -3.07
N SER A 230 -10.67 -15.82 -3.12
CA SER A 230 -11.36 -15.16 -2.01
C SER A 230 -12.57 -14.34 -2.49
N PRO A 231 -13.76 -14.94 -2.65
CA PRO A 231 -14.99 -14.21 -2.88
C PRO A 231 -15.48 -13.53 -1.59
N PHE A 232 -16.05 -12.33 -1.75
CA PHE A 232 -16.49 -11.49 -0.65
C PHE A 232 -17.73 -10.70 -1.05
N HIS A 233 -18.80 -10.84 -0.28
CA HIS A 233 -19.95 -9.95 -0.31
C HIS A 233 -19.85 -9.02 0.90
N SER A 234 -19.81 -7.72 0.64
CA SER A 234 -19.65 -6.73 1.71
C SER A 234 -20.89 -6.67 2.60
N PHE A 235 -20.68 -6.16 3.82
CA PHE A 235 -21.77 -5.74 4.70
C PHE A 235 -22.52 -4.51 4.16
N ILE A 236 -21.99 -3.86 3.12
CA ILE A 236 -22.63 -2.81 2.35
C ILE A 236 -23.41 -3.46 1.20
N ASN A 237 -24.67 -3.10 1.05
CA ASN A 237 -25.54 -3.66 0.01
C ASN A 237 -24.93 -3.45 -1.38
N HIS A 238 -24.98 -4.51 -2.20
CA HIS A 238 -24.52 -4.53 -3.59
C HIS A 238 -23.00 -4.44 -3.81
N VAL A 239 -22.20 -4.25 -2.76
CA VAL A 239 -20.73 -4.22 -2.83
C VAL A 239 -20.18 -5.64 -2.71
N PHE A 240 -19.24 -5.99 -3.58
CA PHE A 240 -18.57 -7.29 -3.53
C PHE A 240 -17.15 -7.18 -4.09
N SER A 241 -16.32 -8.18 -3.78
CA SER A 241 -15.06 -8.42 -4.50
C SER A 241 -14.83 -9.92 -4.68
N THR A 242 -14.03 -10.29 -5.67
CA THR A 242 -13.60 -11.66 -5.91
C THR A 242 -12.16 -11.66 -6.34
N ASN A 243 -11.30 -12.21 -5.48
CA ASN A 243 -9.85 -12.12 -5.65
C ASN A 243 -9.25 -13.48 -5.99
N ASN A 244 -8.41 -13.49 -7.03
CA ASN A 244 -7.50 -14.58 -7.34
C ASN A 244 -6.07 -14.11 -7.09
N ASN A 245 -5.36 -14.75 -6.17
CA ASN A 245 -4.01 -14.36 -5.78
C ASN A 245 -3.03 -15.48 -6.07
N TYR A 246 -2.01 -15.20 -6.87
CA TYR A 246 -0.97 -16.14 -7.28
C TYR A 246 0.39 -15.62 -6.78
N TYR A 247 1.17 -16.51 -6.19
CA TYR A 247 2.48 -16.18 -5.64
C TYR A 247 3.48 -17.29 -5.93
N PHE A 248 4.67 -16.89 -6.35
CA PHE A 248 5.81 -17.77 -6.55
C PHE A 248 7.08 -17.13 -5.99
N ALA A 249 7.88 -17.89 -5.26
CA ALA A 249 9.19 -17.48 -4.80
C ALA A 249 10.20 -18.62 -4.96
N VAL A 250 11.40 -18.29 -5.42
CA VAL A 250 12.53 -19.21 -5.52
C VAL A 250 13.79 -18.58 -4.93
N VAL A 251 14.59 -19.40 -4.28
CA VAL A 251 15.92 -19.04 -3.78
C VAL A 251 16.92 -20.08 -4.24
N GLN A 252 17.96 -19.64 -4.93
CA GLN A 252 19.07 -20.47 -5.41
C GLN A 252 20.36 -20.01 -4.72
N PRO A 253 20.85 -20.72 -3.69
CA PRO A 253 22.21 -20.52 -3.22
C PRO A 253 23.19 -21.06 -4.27
N TYR A 254 24.35 -20.44 -4.41
CA TYR A 254 25.44 -20.93 -5.25
C TYR A 254 26.78 -20.48 -4.66
N ASN A 255 27.89 -20.82 -5.31
CA ASN A 255 29.23 -20.47 -4.82
C ASN A 255 29.45 -20.92 -3.35
N HIS A 256 29.14 -22.19 -3.09
CA HIS A 256 29.25 -22.80 -1.75
C HIS A 256 28.43 -22.08 -0.66
N GLY A 257 27.37 -21.37 -1.06
CA GLY A 257 26.51 -20.61 -0.18
C GLY A 257 26.88 -19.13 -0.04
N MET A 258 28.04 -18.68 -0.55
CA MET A 258 28.48 -17.28 -0.45
C MET A 258 27.68 -16.31 -1.33
N SER A 259 26.92 -16.84 -2.28
CA SER A 259 26.10 -16.05 -3.19
C SER A 259 24.70 -16.64 -3.31
N GLN A 260 23.72 -15.80 -3.60
CA GLN A 260 22.31 -16.19 -3.69
C GLN A 260 21.58 -15.40 -4.78
N LEU A 261 20.81 -16.11 -5.59
CA LEU A 261 19.77 -15.54 -6.45
C LEU A 261 18.40 -15.80 -5.82
N SER A 262 17.48 -14.84 -5.98
CA SER A 262 16.08 -15.00 -5.60
C SER A 262 15.16 -14.40 -6.65
N LEU A 263 14.01 -15.03 -6.87
CA LEU A 263 12.94 -14.48 -7.69
C LEU A 263 11.65 -14.55 -6.89
N ILE A 264 10.91 -13.45 -6.87
CA ILE A 264 9.56 -13.35 -6.28
C ILE A 264 8.65 -12.85 -7.39
N THR A 265 7.52 -13.52 -7.61
CA THR A 265 6.50 -13.11 -8.58
C THR A 265 5.13 -13.19 -7.92
N ILE A 266 4.36 -12.11 -8.08
CA ILE A 266 3.00 -11.93 -7.59
C ILE A 266 2.13 -11.58 -8.79
N TYR A 267 0.99 -12.26 -8.92
CA TYR A 267 -0.07 -11.85 -9.81
C TYR A 267 -1.40 -11.94 -9.06
N ASN A 268 -2.12 -10.84 -8.99
CA ASN A 268 -3.43 -10.77 -8.35
C ASN A 268 -4.43 -10.23 -9.36
N HIS A 269 -5.63 -10.80 -9.36
CA HIS A 269 -6.74 -10.36 -10.21
C HIS A 269 -8.00 -10.25 -9.37
N GLU A 270 -8.70 -9.14 -9.51
CA GLU A 270 -9.87 -8.78 -8.72
C GLU A 270 -10.99 -8.30 -9.63
N ILE A 271 -12.19 -8.77 -9.34
CA ILE A 271 -13.44 -8.24 -9.90
C ILE A 271 -14.25 -7.74 -8.72
N ALA A 272 -14.69 -6.49 -8.77
CA ALA A 272 -15.36 -5.84 -7.67
C ALA A 272 -16.53 -4.97 -8.12
N GLN A 273 -17.43 -4.75 -7.17
CA GLN A 273 -18.36 -3.62 -7.18
C GLN A 273 -17.93 -2.75 -6.00
N GLN A 274 -17.27 -1.63 -6.28
CA GLN A 274 -16.63 -0.83 -5.24
C GLN A 274 -17.64 -0.02 -4.42
N PRO A 275 -17.37 0.21 -3.12
CA PRO A 275 -18.25 1.01 -2.28
C PRO A 275 -18.07 2.50 -2.59
N SER A 276 -19.02 3.32 -2.14
CA SER A 276 -18.89 4.77 -2.14
C SER A 276 -19.36 5.30 -0.79
N THR A 277 -18.91 6.51 -0.45
CA THR A 277 -19.44 7.18 0.74
C THR A 277 -20.91 7.57 0.52
N VAL A 278 -21.66 7.65 1.62
CA VAL A 278 -23.10 7.86 1.61
C VAL A 278 -23.45 9.08 2.47
N PRO A 279 -24.35 9.97 2.03
CA PRO A 279 -24.88 11.02 2.89
C PRO A 279 -25.39 10.45 4.22
N LEU A 280 -24.92 10.99 5.33
CA LEU A 280 -25.25 10.50 6.67
C LEU A 280 -26.78 10.39 6.91
N PRO A 281 -27.63 11.33 6.44
CA PRO A 281 -29.08 11.20 6.56
C PRO A 281 -29.68 9.99 5.83
N LEU A 282 -29.06 9.53 4.73
CA LEU A 282 -29.50 8.32 4.04
C LEU A 282 -29.12 7.06 4.83
N LEU A 283 -27.94 7.02 5.45
CA LEU A 283 -27.57 5.93 6.36
C LEU A 283 -28.51 5.87 7.58
N GLN A 284 -28.90 7.02 8.12
CA GLN A 284 -29.86 7.11 9.23
C GLN A 284 -31.26 6.63 8.81
N LYS A 285 -31.68 6.93 7.57
CA LYS A 285 -33.00 6.55 7.04
C LYS A 285 -33.09 5.07 6.63
N TYR A 286 -32.08 4.57 5.92
CA TYR A 286 -32.11 3.24 5.29
C TYR A 286 -31.28 2.18 6.03
N GLY A 287 -30.51 2.59 7.04
CA GLY A 287 -29.68 1.72 7.85
C GLY A 287 -28.23 1.66 7.39
N ARG A 288 -27.37 1.13 8.27
CA ARG A 288 -25.90 1.12 8.12
C ARG A 288 -25.35 0.38 6.90
N SER A 289 -26.14 -0.49 6.27
CA SER A 289 -25.74 -1.25 5.07
C SER A 289 -26.16 -0.59 3.75
N PHE A 290 -26.79 0.58 3.79
CA PHE A 290 -27.35 1.20 2.60
C PHE A 290 -26.27 1.59 1.58
N GLN A 291 -26.51 1.18 0.34
CA GLN A 291 -25.95 1.76 -0.87
C GLN A 291 -27.08 1.76 -1.92
N TRP A 292 -26.97 2.60 -2.94
CA TRP A 292 -27.98 2.67 -4.00
C TRP A 292 -28.14 1.31 -4.70
N ALA A 293 -29.37 0.99 -5.08
CA ALA A 293 -29.65 -0.21 -5.87
C ALA A 293 -28.92 -0.15 -7.24
N PRO A 294 -28.50 -1.28 -7.82
CA PRO A 294 -27.68 -1.29 -9.05
C PRO A 294 -28.34 -0.65 -10.28
N ASN A 295 -29.67 -0.57 -10.30
CA ASN A 295 -30.43 0.11 -11.35
C ASN A 295 -30.53 1.64 -11.16
N ILE A 296 -30.03 2.16 -10.04
CA ILE A 296 -29.91 3.60 -9.74
C ILE A 296 -28.45 4.02 -9.92
N TRP A 297 -27.53 3.28 -9.30
CA TRP A 297 -26.10 3.53 -9.37
C TRP A 297 -25.33 2.22 -9.15
N ASN A 298 -24.24 2.04 -9.88
CA ASN A 298 -23.25 0.98 -9.63
C ASN A 298 -21.88 1.43 -10.16
N ASP A 299 -20.87 0.66 -9.82
CA ASP A 299 -19.46 1.00 -10.05
C ASP A 299 -18.62 -0.28 -10.10
N HIS A 300 -18.63 -0.89 -11.29
CA HIS A 300 -18.03 -2.19 -11.51
C HIS A 300 -16.58 -2.04 -11.95
N THR A 301 -15.69 -2.74 -11.25
CA THR A 301 -14.25 -2.63 -11.45
C THR A 301 -13.63 -4.00 -11.69
N THR A 302 -12.70 -4.05 -12.64
CA THR A 302 -11.79 -5.19 -12.82
C THR A 302 -10.36 -4.70 -12.69
N THR A 303 -9.60 -5.27 -11.75
CA THR A 303 -8.19 -4.91 -11.54
C THR A 303 -7.25 -6.10 -11.65
N SER A 304 -6.00 -5.80 -11.96
CA SER A 304 -4.93 -6.78 -11.86
C SER A 304 -3.64 -6.11 -11.40
N SER A 305 -2.89 -6.79 -10.55
CA SER A 305 -1.57 -6.39 -10.10
C SER A 305 -0.54 -7.46 -10.42
N TYR A 306 0.62 -7.05 -10.91
CA TYR A 306 1.75 -7.91 -11.21
C TYR A 306 3.02 -7.30 -10.63
N THR A 307 3.73 -8.07 -9.80
CA THR A 307 5.02 -7.67 -9.23
C THR A 307 6.03 -8.81 -9.40
N THR A 308 7.17 -8.53 -10.02
CA THR A 308 8.30 -9.46 -10.10
C THR A 308 9.57 -8.79 -9.60
N ILE A 309 10.29 -9.47 -8.71
CA ILE A 309 11.54 -9.00 -8.10
C ILE A 309 12.60 -10.09 -8.29
N LEU A 310 13.66 -9.77 -9.04
CA LEU A 310 14.87 -10.58 -9.17
C LEU A 310 15.94 -10.00 -8.24
N GLY A 311 16.29 -10.73 -7.19
CA GLY A 311 17.31 -10.36 -6.23
C GLY A 311 18.60 -11.16 -6.43
N TRP A 312 19.73 -10.47 -6.23
CA TRP A 312 21.06 -11.05 -6.17
C TRP A 312 21.78 -10.53 -4.94
N LYS A 313 22.48 -11.41 -4.22
CA LYS A 313 23.43 -11.02 -3.19
C LYS A 313 24.67 -11.90 -3.21
N SER A 314 25.83 -11.33 -2.93
CA SER A 314 27.09 -12.07 -2.86
C SER A 314 28.06 -11.42 -1.89
N ILE A 315 28.67 -12.23 -1.04
CA ILE A 315 29.91 -11.85 -0.34
C ILE A 315 30.99 -11.76 -1.41
N LEU A 316 31.58 -10.59 -1.59
CA LEU A 316 32.63 -10.35 -2.59
C LEU A 316 34.00 -10.71 -2.02
N ASN A 317 34.21 -10.38 -0.74
CA ASN A 317 35.37 -10.73 0.06
C ASN A 317 35.01 -10.57 1.56
N GLN A 318 35.98 -10.77 2.45
CA GLN A 318 35.77 -10.71 3.92
C GLN A 318 35.27 -9.34 4.43
N ASN A 319 35.38 -8.27 3.63
CA ASN A 319 35.02 -6.91 3.99
C ASN A 319 33.86 -6.34 3.17
N MET A 320 33.31 -7.06 2.19
CA MET A 320 32.35 -6.50 1.23
C MET A 320 31.23 -7.46 0.86
N LEU A 321 30.00 -6.96 0.94
CA LEU A 321 28.77 -7.63 0.51
C LEU A 321 28.08 -6.77 -0.55
N ALA A 322 27.78 -7.36 -1.71
CA ALA A 322 26.99 -6.71 -2.74
C ALA A 322 25.57 -7.28 -2.78
N LYS A 323 24.59 -6.39 -3.00
CA LYS A 323 23.18 -6.71 -3.20
C LYS A 323 22.71 -5.97 -4.46
N ALA A 324 21.85 -6.59 -5.26
CA ALA A 324 21.17 -5.93 -6.37
C ALA A 324 19.76 -6.48 -6.51
N LYS A 325 18.78 -5.64 -6.80
CA LYS A 325 17.41 -6.06 -7.15
C LYS A 325 16.99 -5.42 -8.45
N PHE A 326 16.51 -6.21 -9.40
CA PHE A 326 15.74 -5.74 -10.54
C PHE A 326 14.27 -6.03 -10.30
N PHE A 327 13.38 -5.10 -10.64
CA PHE A 327 11.96 -5.31 -10.42
C PHE A 327 11.10 -4.73 -11.55
N ILE A 328 9.93 -5.31 -11.70
CA ILE A 328 8.82 -4.80 -12.50
C ILE A 328 7.57 -4.84 -11.63
N THR A 329 6.85 -3.73 -11.54
CA THR A 329 5.52 -3.64 -10.93
C THR A 329 4.55 -3.07 -11.96
N GLN A 330 3.34 -3.60 -12.02
CA GLN A 330 2.30 -3.11 -12.92
C GLN A 330 0.94 -3.33 -12.28
N ASN A 331 0.12 -2.28 -12.28
CA ASN A 331 -1.28 -2.34 -11.90
C ASN A 331 -2.12 -1.92 -13.10
N LYS A 332 -3.30 -2.52 -13.21
CA LYS A 332 -4.32 -2.14 -14.17
C LYS A 332 -5.63 -2.01 -13.44
N ASN A 333 -6.29 -0.87 -13.61
CA ASN A 333 -7.65 -0.61 -13.15
C ASN A 333 -8.54 -0.32 -14.37
N ASP A 334 -9.70 -0.99 -14.43
CA ASP A 334 -10.73 -0.77 -15.45
C ASP A 334 -12.09 -0.75 -14.76
N ARG A 335 -12.64 0.45 -14.61
CA ARG A 335 -13.83 0.75 -13.84
C ARG A 335 -14.91 1.30 -14.76
N THR A 336 -16.10 0.70 -14.77
CA THR A 336 -17.28 1.25 -15.42
C THR A 336 -18.33 1.63 -14.37
N ALA A 337 -18.47 2.94 -14.14
CA ALA A 337 -19.49 3.51 -13.29
C ALA A 337 -20.80 3.71 -14.06
N TYR A 338 -21.93 3.52 -13.38
CA TYR A 338 -23.27 3.73 -13.89
C TYR A 338 -24.06 4.69 -13.00
N ALA A 339 -24.76 5.63 -13.61
CA ALA A 339 -25.81 6.41 -12.95
C ALA A 339 -27.08 6.45 -13.81
N ASN A 340 -28.23 6.28 -13.17
CA ASN A 340 -29.51 6.32 -13.86
C ASN A 340 -29.96 7.76 -14.14
N ALA A 341 -30.16 8.09 -15.42
CA ALA A 341 -30.56 9.42 -15.88
C ALA A 341 -31.86 9.95 -15.24
N ALA A 342 -32.75 9.06 -14.78
CA ALA A 342 -33.95 9.44 -14.04
C ALA A 342 -33.64 10.17 -12.72
N TYR A 343 -32.45 9.94 -12.16
CA TYR A 343 -31.98 10.50 -10.89
C TYR A 343 -30.92 11.59 -11.08
N LYS A 344 -30.91 12.29 -12.23
CA LYS A 344 -29.99 13.41 -12.52
C LYS A 344 -30.02 14.54 -11.48
N ASN A 345 -31.12 14.69 -10.75
CA ASN A 345 -31.26 15.69 -9.68
C ASN A 345 -30.92 15.13 -8.29
N GLY A 346 -30.50 13.87 -8.22
CA GLY A 346 -30.21 13.16 -6.98
C GLY A 346 -31.24 12.08 -6.62
N TYR A 347 -30.94 11.35 -5.56
CA TYR A 347 -31.80 10.37 -4.89
C TYR A 347 -32.11 10.89 -3.49
N ASP A 348 -33.40 11.03 -3.14
CA ASP A 348 -33.84 11.55 -1.85
C ASP A 348 -33.23 12.92 -1.46
N GLY A 349 -32.96 13.78 -2.46
CA GLY A 349 -32.38 15.11 -2.26
C GLY A 349 -30.85 15.17 -2.29
N TYR A 350 -30.18 14.01 -2.34
CA TYR A 350 -28.72 13.92 -2.34
C TYR A 350 -28.17 13.50 -3.72
N PRO A 351 -26.98 13.98 -4.13
CA PRO A 351 -26.39 13.59 -5.41
C PRO A 351 -26.03 12.10 -5.41
N LEU A 352 -26.03 11.50 -6.60
CA LEU A 352 -25.42 10.18 -6.79
C LEU A 352 -23.89 10.31 -6.77
N PRO A 353 -23.15 9.25 -6.41
CA PRO A 353 -21.69 9.29 -6.44
C PRO A 353 -21.12 9.63 -7.82
N THR A 354 -21.69 9.04 -8.87
CA THR A 354 -21.33 9.36 -10.26
C THR A 354 -22.23 10.48 -10.78
N ALA A 355 -21.63 11.64 -11.07
CA ALA A 355 -22.33 12.77 -11.63
C ALA A 355 -22.66 12.54 -13.11
N LEU A 356 -23.95 12.59 -13.46
CA LEU A 356 -24.41 12.55 -14.84
C LEU A 356 -24.03 13.84 -15.57
N LYS A 357 -23.54 13.72 -16.80
CA LYS A 357 -23.00 14.85 -17.56
C LYS A 357 -24.09 15.40 -18.48
N SER A 358 -24.32 16.71 -18.46
CA SER A 358 -25.33 17.36 -19.30
C SER A 358 -24.91 17.51 -20.78
N TYR A 359 -23.86 16.80 -21.20
CA TYR A 359 -23.20 16.79 -22.51
C TYR A 359 -24.07 17.30 -23.67
N ALA A 360 -23.92 18.55 -24.05
CA ALA A 360 -24.28 19.03 -25.39
C ALA A 360 -22.95 19.24 -26.10
N ASN A 361 -22.69 18.47 -27.16
CA ASN A 361 -21.57 18.68 -28.08
C ASN A 361 -21.33 20.19 -28.24
N PRO A 362 -20.20 20.77 -27.78
CA PRO A 362 -19.99 22.19 -27.93
C PRO A 362 -19.73 22.44 -29.41
N SER A 363 -20.78 22.79 -30.16
CA SER A 363 -20.67 23.43 -31.46
C SER A 363 -20.08 24.84 -31.26
N LYS A 364 -18.80 24.94 -30.88
CA LYS A 364 -18.03 26.18 -31.00
C LYS A 364 -17.09 26.02 -32.18
N ALA A 365 -17.12 27.00 -33.08
CA ALA A 365 -16.25 27.03 -34.25
C ALA A 365 -14.78 27.01 -33.82
N GLY A 366 -13.97 26.15 -34.46
CA GLY A 366 -12.50 26.12 -34.30
C GLY A 366 -11.92 25.02 -33.40
N ARG A 367 -12.63 23.91 -33.15
CA ARG A 367 -12.12 22.79 -32.34
C ARG A 367 -12.48 21.45 -32.98
N PRO A 368 -11.66 20.39 -32.92
CA PRO A 368 -12.19 19.04 -33.10
C PRO A 368 -13.02 18.68 -31.85
N SER A 369 -14.32 18.93 -31.94
CA SER A 369 -15.26 18.44 -30.92
C SER A 369 -15.23 16.92 -30.93
N ASN A 370 -15.23 16.31 -29.75
CA ASN A 370 -15.63 14.92 -29.61
C ASN A 370 -16.86 14.66 -30.48
N THR A 371 -16.72 13.76 -31.44
CA THR A 371 -17.76 13.55 -32.46
C THR A 371 -18.99 12.86 -31.90
N TYR A 372 -18.94 12.36 -30.66
CA TYR A 372 -20.09 11.77 -29.97
C TYR A 372 -21.20 12.79 -29.73
N ASN A 373 -22.41 12.46 -30.18
CA ASN A 373 -23.61 13.25 -29.90
C ASN A 373 -24.60 12.40 -29.07
N PRO A 374 -24.56 12.47 -27.73
CA PRO A 374 -25.40 11.64 -26.88
C PRO A 374 -26.88 11.97 -27.02
N THR A 375 -27.24 13.24 -27.25
CA THR A 375 -28.63 13.63 -27.47
C THR A 375 -29.19 13.03 -28.75
N ALA A 376 -28.41 13.02 -29.84
CA ALA A 376 -28.83 12.42 -31.10
C ALA A 376 -28.99 10.89 -31.01
N LEU A 377 -28.12 10.22 -30.25
CA LEU A 377 -28.11 8.75 -30.15
C LEU A 377 -29.03 8.20 -29.04
N PHE A 378 -29.22 8.94 -27.95
CA PHE A 378 -29.90 8.47 -26.73
C PHE A 378 -31.04 9.38 -26.27
N GLY A 379 -31.42 10.38 -27.08
CA GLY A 379 -32.52 11.31 -26.84
C GLY A 379 -32.23 12.39 -25.78
N SER A 380 -31.22 12.20 -24.94
CA SER A 380 -30.71 13.23 -24.03
C SER A 380 -29.24 13.00 -23.68
N SER A 381 -28.58 14.06 -23.26
CA SER A 381 -27.20 14.01 -22.79
C SER A 381 -27.00 13.14 -21.55
N TYR A 382 -27.96 13.18 -20.62
CA TYR A 382 -27.95 12.34 -19.43
C TYR A 382 -28.08 10.86 -19.77
N ASN A 383 -28.94 10.50 -20.74
CA ASN A 383 -29.06 9.12 -21.20
C ASN A 383 -27.79 8.64 -21.92
N GLY A 384 -27.12 9.52 -22.67
CA GLY A 384 -25.88 9.18 -23.36
C GLY A 384 -24.62 9.24 -22.50
N THR A 385 -24.71 9.54 -21.20
CA THR A 385 -23.55 9.58 -20.29
C THR A 385 -23.80 8.79 -19.00
N GLN A 386 -24.75 7.86 -19.05
CA GLN A 386 -25.09 7.00 -17.92
C GLN A 386 -23.95 6.08 -17.53
N TYR A 387 -23.07 5.72 -18.46
CA TYR A 387 -21.91 4.88 -18.22
C TYR A 387 -20.63 5.68 -18.42
N GLN A 388 -19.73 5.60 -17.43
CA GLN A 388 -18.44 6.29 -17.42
C GLN A 388 -17.35 5.26 -17.15
N ARG A 389 -16.56 4.95 -18.18
CA ARG A 389 -15.48 3.96 -18.09
C ARG A 389 -14.15 4.67 -17.88
N TYR A 390 -13.53 4.43 -16.73
CA TYR A 390 -12.22 4.94 -16.34
C TYR A 390 -11.19 3.81 -16.34
N VAL A 391 -10.01 4.14 -16.83
CA VAL A 391 -8.85 3.24 -16.84
C VAL A 391 -7.70 3.96 -16.17
N ASP A 392 -7.01 3.27 -15.26
CA ASP A 392 -5.77 3.72 -14.62
C ASP A 392 -4.74 2.58 -14.65
N ASN A 393 -3.72 2.72 -15.48
CA ASN A 393 -2.70 1.69 -15.69
C ASN A 393 -1.31 2.26 -15.39
N PHE A 394 -0.82 2.01 -14.17
CA PHE A 394 0.51 2.45 -13.76
C PHE A 394 1.48 1.29 -13.55
N GLY A 395 2.77 1.54 -13.77
CA GLY A 395 3.79 0.54 -13.53
C GLY A 395 5.21 1.08 -13.55
N ASN A 396 6.11 0.31 -12.96
CA ASN A 396 7.51 0.67 -12.75
C ASN A 396 8.43 -0.46 -13.21
N ALA A 397 9.58 -0.11 -13.78
CA ALA A 397 10.71 -1.01 -13.96
C ALA A 397 11.96 -0.36 -13.37
N GLY A 398 12.69 -1.07 -12.51
CA GLY A 398 13.81 -0.46 -11.79
C GLY A 398 14.91 -1.43 -11.34
N LEU A 399 16.02 -0.81 -10.92
CA LEU A 399 17.23 -1.45 -10.40
C LEU A 399 17.63 -0.79 -9.08
N MET A 400 17.94 -1.62 -8.08
CA MET A 400 18.39 -1.19 -6.75
C MET A 400 19.73 -1.87 -6.41
N PRO A 401 20.88 -1.26 -6.75
CA PRO A 401 22.18 -1.76 -6.34
C PRO A 401 22.54 -1.30 -4.92
N SER A 402 23.29 -2.12 -4.19
CA SER A 402 23.86 -1.78 -2.88
C SER A 402 25.19 -2.50 -2.66
N LEU A 403 26.13 -1.78 -2.06
CA LEU A 403 27.42 -2.26 -1.63
C LEU A 403 27.62 -1.92 -0.15
N ILE A 404 27.88 -2.94 0.65
CA ILE A 404 28.04 -2.86 2.09
C ILE A 404 29.49 -3.20 2.42
N PHE A 405 30.19 -2.25 3.04
CA PHE A 405 31.56 -2.39 3.52
C PHE A 405 31.55 -2.71 5.01
N LEU A 406 32.12 -3.85 5.37
CA LEU A 406 32.25 -4.38 6.72
C LEU A 406 33.63 -3.97 7.26
N LEU A 407 33.68 -2.82 7.92
CA LEU A 407 34.88 -2.30 8.59
C LEU A 407 34.88 -2.74 10.07
N PRO A 408 36.03 -2.67 10.78
CA PRO A 408 36.14 -3.21 12.13
C PRO A 408 35.12 -2.66 13.14
N ASP A 409 34.85 -1.35 13.09
CA ASP A 409 33.98 -0.64 14.04
C ASP A 409 32.75 -0.01 13.37
N ASN A 410 32.61 -0.11 12.05
CA ASN A 410 31.51 0.51 11.32
C ASN A 410 31.10 -0.26 10.06
N THR A 411 29.85 -0.05 9.63
CA THR A 411 29.31 -0.63 8.39
C THR A 411 28.86 0.50 7.47
N VAL A 412 29.56 0.66 6.34
CA VAL A 412 29.24 1.69 5.34
C VAL A 412 28.40 1.08 4.24
N THR A 413 27.26 1.66 3.94
CA THR A 413 26.37 1.26 2.84
C THR A 413 26.30 2.35 1.80
N LEU A 414 26.69 2.01 0.57
CA LEU A 414 26.42 2.78 -0.64
C LEU A 414 25.30 2.08 -1.41
N GLY A 415 24.27 2.80 -1.81
CA GLY A 415 23.19 2.21 -2.61
C GLY A 415 22.45 3.25 -3.42
N GLY A 416 21.42 2.81 -4.12
CA GLY A 416 20.54 3.70 -4.86
C GLY A 416 19.36 2.98 -5.50
N LEU A 417 18.55 3.76 -6.21
CA LEU A 417 17.44 3.33 -7.03
C LEU A 417 17.50 4.03 -8.37
N TYR A 418 17.35 3.29 -9.46
CA TYR A 418 16.96 3.86 -10.75
C TYR A 418 15.68 3.18 -11.21
N MET A 419 14.66 3.96 -11.56
CA MET A 419 13.35 3.44 -11.91
C MET A 419 12.69 4.30 -12.98
N PHE A 420 12.14 3.64 -13.99
CA PHE A 420 11.29 4.26 -14.99
C PHE A 420 9.84 3.84 -14.76
N SER A 421 8.96 4.82 -14.73
CA SER A 421 7.54 4.66 -14.41
C SER A 421 6.69 5.20 -15.55
N LYS A 422 5.56 4.54 -15.80
CA LYS A 422 4.54 4.96 -16.77
C LYS A 422 3.18 4.96 -16.11
N ASP A 423 2.33 5.88 -16.55
CA ASP A 423 0.92 5.91 -16.23
C ASP A 423 0.07 6.08 -17.49
N HIS A 424 -1.12 5.53 -17.49
CA HIS A 424 -2.16 5.76 -18.50
C HIS A 424 -3.50 5.89 -17.78
N SER A 425 -3.98 7.12 -17.66
CA SER A 425 -5.29 7.44 -17.09
C SER A 425 -6.21 7.97 -18.18
N ALA A 426 -7.43 7.45 -18.27
CA ALA A 426 -8.40 7.91 -19.25
C ALA A 426 -9.83 7.67 -18.77
N GLU A 427 -10.78 8.49 -19.22
CA GLU A 427 -12.20 8.23 -19.01
C GLU A 427 -13.00 8.47 -20.29
N TYR A 428 -14.01 7.64 -20.51
CA TYR A 428 -14.89 7.70 -21.68
C TYR A 428 -16.35 7.59 -21.24
N TRP A 429 -17.25 8.28 -21.94
CA TRP A 429 -18.66 8.30 -21.60
C TRP A 429 -19.54 7.68 -22.69
N TYR A 430 -20.59 6.98 -22.29
CA TYR A 430 -21.57 6.44 -23.23
C TYR A 430 -22.93 6.16 -22.59
N GLY A 431 -23.94 5.91 -23.44
CA GLY A 431 -25.29 5.60 -22.99
C GLY A 431 -25.55 4.12 -22.69
N GLN A 432 -24.57 3.25 -22.95
CA GLN A 432 -24.67 1.81 -22.72
C GLN A 432 -23.40 1.28 -22.02
N SER A 433 -23.53 0.14 -21.34
CA SER A 433 -22.45 -0.46 -20.53
C SER A 433 -21.20 -0.81 -21.34
N ALA A 434 -21.35 -1.18 -22.60
CA ALA A 434 -20.24 -1.37 -23.53
C ALA A 434 -19.71 0.00 -24.01
N VAL A 435 -19.02 0.71 -23.13
CA VAL A 435 -18.44 2.03 -23.41
C VAL A 435 -17.28 1.88 -24.42
N PRO A 436 -17.40 2.43 -25.64
CA PRO A 436 -16.28 2.46 -26.58
C PRO A 436 -15.19 3.38 -26.05
N MET A 437 -13.92 3.05 -26.28
CA MET A 437 -12.77 3.89 -25.91
C MET A 437 -12.12 4.45 -27.17
N ILE A 438 -12.73 5.49 -27.75
CA ILE A 438 -12.29 6.07 -29.02
C ILE A 438 -11.96 7.55 -28.80
N ASN A 439 -10.68 7.89 -28.91
CA ASN A 439 -10.19 9.26 -28.77
C ASN A 439 -10.76 10.16 -29.88
N GLY A 440 -11.17 11.38 -29.53
CA GLY A 440 -11.88 12.31 -30.43
C GLY A 440 -13.34 11.94 -30.70
N TYR A 441 -13.85 10.87 -30.07
CA TYR A 441 -15.26 10.50 -30.13
C TYR A 441 -15.93 10.75 -28.79
N ASN A 442 -15.56 10.00 -27.74
CA ASN A 442 -16.30 9.99 -26.47
C ASN A 442 -15.41 10.04 -25.22
N ASP A 443 -14.14 10.39 -25.37
CA ASP A 443 -13.16 10.57 -24.30
C ASP A 443 -13.42 11.85 -23.50
N ALA A 444 -13.55 11.71 -22.19
CA ALA A 444 -13.53 12.83 -21.27
C ALA A 444 -12.10 13.42 -21.16
N TRP A 445 -11.11 12.53 -21.05
CA TRP A 445 -9.68 12.79 -21.14
C TRP A 445 -8.93 11.49 -21.49
N ASN A 446 -7.68 11.62 -21.94
CA ASN A 446 -6.75 10.50 -22.14
C ASN A 446 -5.30 10.98 -21.93
N GLU A 447 -4.71 10.55 -20.82
CA GLU A 447 -3.43 10.98 -20.27
C GLU A 447 -2.37 9.86 -20.37
N HIS A 448 -1.13 10.20 -20.73
CA HIS A 448 -0.01 9.28 -20.81
C HIS A 448 1.26 9.84 -20.15
N ASP A 449 1.53 9.44 -18.92
CA ASP A 449 2.60 10.06 -18.15
C ASP A 449 3.83 9.18 -18.04
N THR A 450 4.95 9.84 -17.82
CA THR A 450 6.22 9.17 -17.54
C THR A 450 6.93 9.81 -16.36
N ARG A 451 7.59 8.99 -15.54
CA ARG A 451 8.39 9.46 -14.42
C ARG A 451 9.69 8.67 -14.35
N ASN A 452 10.83 9.36 -14.52
CA ASN A 452 12.14 8.81 -14.20
C ASN A 452 12.46 9.16 -12.75
N TYR A 453 12.87 8.17 -11.97
CA TYR A 453 13.27 8.31 -10.58
C TYR A 453 14.70 7.81 -10.44
N GLY A 454 15.56 8.63 -9.83
CA GLY A 454 16.94 8.27 -9.54
C GLY A 454 17.32 8.70 -8.13
N ASP A 455 17.88 7.81 -7.35
CA ASP A 455 18.56 8.17 -6.11
C ASP A 455 19.88 7.45 -5.92
N VAL A 456 20.76 8.09 -5.15
CA VAL A 456 22.00 7.51 -4.64
C VAL A 456 22.16 7.92 -3.18
N PHE A 457 22.62 7.02 -2.35
CA PHE A 457 22.80 7.30 -0.93
C PHE A 457 24.07 6.70 -0.37
N LEU A 458 24.55 7.35 0.69
CA LEU A 458 25.61 6.87 1.55
C LEU A 458 25.12 6.89 3.00
N GLN A 459 25.38 5.81 3.72
CA GLN A 459 25.05 5.66 5.13
C GLN A 459 26.21 4.97 5.83
N ASP A 460 26.57 5.43 7.03
CA ASP A 460 27.57 4.76 7.85
C ASP A 460 26.96 4.42 9.20
N ARG A 461 27.07 3.16 9.62
CA ARG A 461 26.63 2.70 10.93
C ARG A 461 27.85 2.48 11.81
N ILE A 462 28.16 3.48 12.63
CA ILE A 462 29.36 3.53 13.47
C ILE A 462 29.03 2.98 14.84
N THR A 463 29.81 2.01 15.31
CA THR A 463 29.62 1.35 16.60
C THR A 463 30.78 1.68 17.53
N LEU A 464 30.47 2.28 18.69
CA LEU A 464 31.45 2.76 19.65
C LEU A 464 31.22 2.12 21.04
N PHE A 465 32.26 2.19 21.89
CA PHE A 465 32.20 1.78 23.31
C PHE A 465 31.66 0.36 23.52
N ASN A 466 32.21 -0.63 22.79
CA ASN A 466 31.75 -2.03 22.84
C ASN A 466 30.25 -2.19 22.52
N HIS A 467 29.80 -1.56 21.43
CA HIS A 467 28.40 -1.62 20.96
C HIS A 467 27.38 -0.92 21.85
N ARG A 468 27.83 -0.03 22.76
CA ARG A 468 26.92 0.74 23.60
C ARG A 468 26.42 2.01 22.95
N LEU A 469 27.16 2.57 21.99
CA LEU A 469 26.76 3.75 21.24
C LEU A 469 26.80 3.43 19.76
N ILE A 470 25.70 3.69 19.07
CA ILE A 470 25.58 3.55 17.62
C ILE A 470 25.20 4.91 17.07
N ILE A 471 25.96 5.36 16.07
CA ILE A 471 25.70 6.61 15.35
C ILE A 471 25.48 6.25 13.89
N THR A 472 24.47 6.83 13.26
CA THR A 472 24.09 6.52 11.88
C THR A 472 23.86 7.79 11.09
N PRO A 473 24.91 8.49 10.63
CA PRO A 473 24.78 9.51 9.60
C PRO A 473 24.41 8.87 8.26
N GLY A 474 23.56 9.55 7.51
CA GLY A 474 23.22 9.16 6.15
C GLY A 474 22.78 10.34 5.30
N VAL A 475 23.01 10.27 4.01
CA VAL A 475 22.56 11.26 3.04
C VAL A 475 22.11 10.56 1.76
N LYS A 476 20.99 11.01 1.20
CA LYS A 476 20.48 10.59 -0.11
C LYS A 476 20.39 11.81 -1.02
N TYR A 477 20.87 11.67 -2.25
CA TYR A 477 20.56 12.59 -3.34
C TYR A 477 19.50 11.95 -4.22
N TYR A 478 18.45 12.69 -4.49
CA TYR A 478 17.26 12.21 -5.16
C TYR A 478 16.91 13.13 -6.32
N LEU A 479 16.54 12.55 -7.47
CA LEU A 479 16.18 13.23 -8.72
C LEU A 479 14.93 12.59 -9.33
N VAL A 480 14.00 13.43 -9.80
CA VAL A 480 12.80 13.00 -10.52
C VAL A 480 12.59 13.86 -11.74
N ASP A 481 12.36 13.22 -12.88
CA ASP A 481 11.81 13.86 -14.07
C ASP A 481 10.38 13.36 -14.25
N THR A 482 9.41 14.26 -14.18
CA THR A 482 7.99 13.95 -14.45
C THR A 482 7.60 14.60 -15.77
N THR A 483 6.91 13.85 -16.62
CA THR A 483 6.25 14.37 -17.82
C THR A 483 4.80 13.97 -17.80
N CYS A 484 3.92 14.96 -17.85
CA CYS A 484 2.49 14.81 -18.11
C CYS A 484 2.24 15.00 -19.60
N ASN A 485 1.41 14.16 -20.20
CA ASN A 485 1.03 14.30 -21.61
C ASN A 485 -0.44 13.94 -21.84
N ASP A 486 -1.25 14.96 -22.03
CA ASP A 486 -2.68 14.86 -22.26
C ASP A 486 -3.04 14.96 -23.74
N SER A 487 -4.02 14.15 -24.12
CA SER A 487 -4.71 14.28 -25.41
C SER A 487 -5.82 15.31 -25.31
N GLU A 488 -6.22 15.88 -26.46
CA GLU A 488 -7.47 16.64 -26.53
C GLU A 488 -8.66 15.72 -26.23
N GLY A 489 -9.65 16.23 -25.50
CA GLY A 489 -10.86 15.52 -25.08
C GLY A 489 -11.90 16.49 -24.51
N TYR A 490 -12.93 15.99 -23.81
CA TYR A 490 -13.99 16.87 -23.27
C TYR A 490 -13.48 17.92 -22.28
N TYR A 491 -12.63 17.54 -21.32
CA TYR A 491 -12.09 18.46 -20.31
C TYR A 491 -10.84 19.22 -20.78
N TYR A 492 -10.17 18.72 -21.82
CA TYR A 492 -8.95 19.30 -22.38
C TYR A 492 -9.18 19.78 -23.81
N ASN A 493 -9.39 21.09 -24.02
CA ASN A 493 -9.62 21.64 -25.37
C ASN A 493 -8.38 21.62 -26.27
N TYR A 494 -7.20 21.40 -25.69
CA TYR A 494 -5.94 21.30 -26.39
C TYR A 494 -5.12 20.20 -25.70
N GLY A 495 -4.64 19.24 -26.48
CA GLY A 495 -3.61 18.33 -25.98
C GLY A 495 -2.29 19.07 -25.73
N GLY A 496 -1.41 18.49 -24.94
CA GLY A 496 -0.13 19.09 -24.63
C GLY A 496 0.73 18.25 -23.70
N SER A 497 2.00 18.62 -23.58
CA SER A 497 2.92 17.97 -22.67
C SER A 497 3.69 18.99 -21.84
N VAL A 498 3.83 18.68 -20.55
CA VAL A 498 4.58 19.48 -19.58
C VAL A 498 5.53 18.57 -18.81
N SER A 499 6.79 18.99 -18.70
CA SER A 499 7.81 18.25 -17.96
C SER A 499 8.47 19.13 -16.91
N ASN A 500 8.79 18.54 -15.75
CA ASN A 500 9.58 19.18 -14.71
C ASN A 500 10.58 18.19 -14.10
N THR A 501 11.77 18.70 -13.77
CA THR A 501 12.81 18.00 -13.04
C THR A 501 12.90 18.54 -11.62
N PHE A 502 12.94 17.64 -10.65
CA PHE A 502 13.14 17.95 -9.24
C PHE A 502 14.38 17.23 -8.73
N ASN A 503 15.17 17.88 -7.88
CA ASN A 503 16.29 17.23 -7.21
C ASN A 503 16.53 17.82 -5.82
N TYR A 504 16.83 16.95 -4.86
CA TYR A 504 16.96 17.32 -3.45
C TYR A 504 18.00 16.45 -2.74
N TRP A 505 18.51 16.98 -1.63
CA TRP A 505 19.30 16.25 -0.65
C TRP A 505 18.45 15.92 0.57
N GLU A 506 18.43 14.66 0.96
CA GLU A 506 17.74 14.11 2.12
C GLU A 506 18.77 13.65 3.17
N PRO A 507 19.15 14.51 4.12
CA PRO A 507 20.00 14.12 5.23
C PRO A 507 19.24 13.32 6.28
N SER A 508 19.96 12.46 6.98
CA SER A 508 19.50 11.70 8.15
C SER A 508 20.63 11.56 9.16
N PHE A 509 20.27 11.52 10.43
CA PHE A 509 21.20 11.33 11.53
C PHE A 509 20.49 10.61 12.68
N GLY A 510 20.98 9.41 13.01
CA GLY A 510 20.48 8.60 14.12
C GLY A 510 21.53 8.37 15.20
N VAL A 511 21.08 8.25 16.44
CA VAL A 511 21.88 7.84 17.60
C VAL A 511 21.07 6.85 18.44
N SER A 512 21.69 5.73 18.81
CA SER A 512 21.19 4.81 19.83
C SER A 512 22.27 4.61 20.91
N PHE A 513 21.86 4.70 22.17
CA PHE A 513 22.73 4.57 23.33
C PHE A 513 22.16 3.59 24.34
N LEU A 514 22.84 2.45 24.48
CA LEU A 514 22.60 1.45 25.51
C LEU A 514 23.11 1.96 26.86
N ALA A 515 22.29 2.81 27.49
CA ALA A 515 22.55 3.44 28.78
C ALA A 515 22.77 2.39 29.88
N THR A 516 21.97 1.31 29.85
CA THR A 516 22.16 0.11 30.68
C THR A 516 21.90 -1.13 29.84
N LYS A 517 22.20 -2.35 30.34
CA LYS A 517 21.87 -3.61 29.66
C LYS A 517 20.39 -3.77 29.26
N ASN A 518 19.50 -3.01 29.88
CA ASN A 518 18.05 -3.09 29.68
C ASN A 518 17.44 -1.80 29.12
N ALA A 519 18.21 -0.72 28.98
CA ALA A 519 17.71 0.61 28.63
C ALA A 519 18.48 1.15 27.42
N ASP A 520 17.77 1.35 26.32
CA ASP A 520 18.26 1.95 25.08
C ASP A 520 17.56 3.29 24.85
N LEU A 521 18.35 4.34 24.77
CA LEU A 521 17.90 5.70 24.45
C LEU A 521 18.19 5.97 22.98
N TYR A 522 17.25 6.58 22.27
CA TYR A 522 17.48 6.90 20.86
C TYR A 522 17.01 8.30 20.49
N PHE A 523 17.64 8.82 19.44
CA PHE A 523 17.30 10.06 18.77
C PHE A 523 17.52 9.88 17.27
N HIS A 524 16.59 10.37 16.46
CA HIS A 524 16.69 10.36 15.02
C HIS A 524 16.18 11.68 14.45
N TYR A 525 16.91 12.20 13.47
CA TYR A 525 16.49 13.28 12.60
C TYR A 525 16.56 12.85 11.15
N GLY A 526 15.62 13.27 10.32
CA GLY A 526 15.74 13.14 8.87
C GLY A 526 14.77 14.04 8.11
N ARG A 527 15.07 14.26 6.83
CA ARG A 527 14.20 14.98 5.89
C ARG A 527 13.82 14.10 4.72
N VAL A 528 12.55 14.15 4.32
CA VAL A 528 12.03 13.49 3.11
C VAL A 528 11.26 14.49 2.26
N TYR A 529 11.39 14.37 0.94
CA TYR A 529 10.65 15.13 -0.07
C TYR A 529 9.60 14.24 -0.76
N LYS A 530 8.45 14.85 -1.09
CA LYS A 530 7.45 14.32 -2.01
C LYS A 530 7.29 15.32 -3.15
N VAL A 531 7.62 14.90 -4.36
CA VAL A 531 7.37 15.71 -5.56
C VAL A 531 5.86 15.83 -5.82
N PRO A 532 5.38 16.88 -6.53
CA PRO A 532 3.99 17.02 -6.89
C PRO A 532 3.44 15.75 -7.55
N ASN A 533 2.18 15.43 -7.23
CA ASN A 533 1.48 14.37 -7.94
C ASN A 533 1.14 14.86 -9.34
N ILE A 534 0.76 13.93 -10.22
CA ILE A 534 0.41 14.28 -11.60
C ILE A 534 -0.78 15.25 -11.68
N SER A 535 -1.67 15.28 -10.67
CA SER A 535 -2.74 16.27 -10.55
C SER A 535 -2.29 17.73 -10.52
N ALA A 536 -1.03 18.01 -10.17
CA ALA A 536 -0.46 19.36 -10.26
C ALA A 536 -0.30 19.86 -11.71
N TYR A 537 -0.40 18.96 -12.70
CA TYR A 537 -0.19 19.26 -14.12
C TYR A 537 -1.50 19.46 -14.88
N TYR A 538 -2.61 18.91 -14.40
CA TYR A 538 -3.92 18.91 -15.09
C TYR A 538 -4.38 20.31 -15.47
N ALA A 539 -4.33 21.23 -14.51
CA ALA A 539 -4.80 22.60 -14.70
C ALA A 539 -3.95 23.44 -15.66
N VAL A 540 -2.71 23.01 -15.96
CA VAL A 540 -1.80 23.76 -16.83
C VAL A 540 -1.85 23.30 -18.29
N ILE A 541 -2.63 22.26 -18.59
CA ILE A 541 -2.88 21.74 -19.94
C ILE A 541 -4.37 21.94 -20.30
N GLY A 542 -4.72 21.99 -21.58
CA GLY A 542 -6.13 21.95 -22.02
C GLY A 542 -6.85 23.28 -22.22
N SER A 543 -6.41 24.38 -21.59
CA SER A 543 -7.10 25.68 -21.72
C SER A 543 -6.60 26.52 -22.91
N THR A 544 -5.30 26.44 -23.22
CA THR A 544 -4.63 27.14 -24.33
C THR A 544 -3.80 26.19 -25.19
N PRO A 545 -3.48 26.53 -26.46
CA PRO A 545 -2.67 25.66 -27.33
C PRO A 545 -1.26 25.37 -26.79
N ALA A 546 -0.69 26.28 -26.00
CA ALA A 546 0.56 26.08 -25.29
C ALA A 546 0.26 25.83 -23.81
N PRO A 547 0.81 24.77 -23.19
CA PRO A 547 0.68 24.55 -21.76
C PRO A 547 1.28 25.67 -20.90
N GLY A 548 0.70 25.90 -19.73
CA GLY A 548 1.20 26.81 -18.71
C GLY A 548 2.33 26.23 -17.86
N PRO A 549 3.01 27.05 -17.06
CA PRO A 549 4.03 26.58 -16.14
C PRO A 549 3.42 25.88 -14.92
N MET A 550 3.99 24.76 -14.50
CA MET A 550 3.66 24.08 -13.25
C MET A 550 4.18 24.91 -12.04
N LEU A 551 3.30 25.23 -11.09
CA LEU A 551 3.59 26.15 -9.98
C LEU A 551 3.73 25.47 -8.60
N VAL A 552 3.26 24.24 -8.47
CA VAL A 552 3.27 23.49 -7.21
C VAL A 552 4.70 23.12 -6.83
N LYS A 553 5.12 23.51 -5.63
CA LYS A 553 6.45 23.19 -5.09
C LYS A 553 6.41 21.85 -4.37
N PRO A 554 7.49 21.06 -4.36
CA PRO A 554 7.54 19.82 -3.57
C PRO A 554 7.27 20.05 -2.08
N GLU A 555 6.50 19.12 -1.50
CA GLU A 555 6.24 19.01 -0.07
C GLU A 555 7.44 18.33 0.60
N TYR A 556 7.84 18.79 1.77
CA TYR A 556 8.86 18.09 2.56
C TYR A 556 8.59 18.17 4.06
N VAL A 557 9.11 17.18 4.77
CA VAL A 557 8.95 17.06 6.22
C VAL A 557 10.30 16.85 6.88
N ASP A 558 10.61 17.71 7.83
CA ASP A 558 11.67 17.47 8.81
C ASP A 558 11.09 16.68 9.99
N SER A 559 11.67 15.52 10.25
CA SER A 559 11.21 14.54 11.23
C SER A 559 12.21 14.43 12.38
N ILE A 560 11.70 14.48 13.61
CA ILE A 560 12.46 14.18 14.83
C ILE A 560 11.72 13.08 15.58
N ASP A 561 12.43 12.01 15.93
CA ASP A 561 11.94 10.93 16.78
C ASP A 561 12.94 10.74 17.93
N THR A 562 12.47 10.73 19.18
CA THR A 562 13.32 10.42 20.34
C THR A 562 12.57 9.61 21.37
N GLY A 563 13.25 8.69 22.03
CA GLY A 563 12.57 7.84 22.99
C GLY A 563 13.50 6.92 23.76
N ILE A 564 12.85 6.08 24.57
CA ILE A 564 13.48 5.04 25.37
C ILE A 564 12.81 3.71 25.07
N ARG A 565 13.62 2.65 24.96
CA ARG A 565 13.18 1.26 25.04
C ARG A 565 13.74 0.65 26.29
N TYR A 566 12.86 0.02 27.06
CA TYR A 566 13.23 -0.57 28.34
C TYR A 566 12.70 -1.98 28.48
N ASN A 567 13.58 -2.91 28.82
CA ASN A 567 13.25 -4.31 29.07
C ASN A 567 13.24 -4.60 30.58
N PHE A 568 12.04 -4.74 31.16
CA PHE A 568 11.83 -5.18 32.53
C PHE A 568 11.54 -6.70 32.54
N GLY A 569 12.59 -7.52 32.51
CA GLY A 569 12.45 -8.97 32.45
C GLY A 569 11.65 -9.43 31.23
N ASP A 570 10.46 -9.95 31.47
CA ASP A 570 9.51 -10.43 30.44
C ASP A 570 8.61 -9.33 29.85
N ILE A 571 8.76 -8.09 30.29
CA ILE A 571 8.03 -6.92 29.80
C ILE A 571 8.98 -6.05 28.97
N LYS A 572 8.65 -5.83 27.70
CA LYS A 572 9.32 -4.88 26.83
C LYS A 572 8.45 -3.63 26.75
N THR A 573 9.05 -2.47 26.91
CA THR A 573 8.33 -1.19 26.86
C THR A 573 9.04 -0.22 25.93
N SER A 574 8.26 0.66 25.31
CA SER A 574 8.79 1.81 24.58
C SER A 574 7.97 3.06 24.88
N LEU A 575 8.65 4.20 24.92
CA LEU A 575 8.04 5.52 25.00
C LEU A 575 8.81 6.43 24.06
N ALA A 576 8.10 7.13 23.18
CA ALA A 576 8.69 8.02 22.19
C ALA A 576 7.91 9.33 22.07
N TYR A 577 8.64 10.40 21.78
CA TYR A 577 8.10 11.66 21.30
C TYR A 577 8.48 11.82 19.82
N PHE A 578 7.51 12.21 19.00
CA PHE A 578 7.74 12.54 17.59
C PHE A 578 7.35 13.99 17.30
N ARG A 579 8.05 14.58 16.33
CA ARG A 579 7.78 15.92 15.81
C ARG A 579 8.02 15.96 14.31
N ARG A 580 7.06 16.49 13.55
CA ARG A 580 7.01 16.51 12.08
C ARG A 580 6.72 17.93 11.62
N MET A 581 7.67 18.54 10.94
CA MET A 581 7.59 19.93 10.51
C MET A 581 7.41 19.96 9.01
N PHE A 582 6.18 20.17 8.56
CA PHE A 582 5.83 20.25 7.15
C PHE A 582 6.17 21.60 6.57
N SER A 583 6.64 21.58 5.33
CA SER A 583 6.79 22.75 4.48
C SER A 583 6.20 22.47 3.11
N ASN A 584 5.55 23.48 2.54
CA ASN A 584 4.82 23.38 1.27
C ASN A 584 3.81 22.21 1.26
N LYS A 585 3.12 21.98 2.39
CA LYS A 585 2.16 20.88 2.54
C LYS A 585 1.19 20.87 1.37
N PHE A 586 0.89 19.68 0.84
CA PHE A 586 -0.07 19.55 -0.25
C PHE A 586 -1.51 19.62 0.26
N GLY A 587 -2.33 20.36 -0.49
CA GLY A 587 -3.78 20.27 -0.49
C GLY A 587 -4.27 19.89 -1.88
N TYR A 588 -5.43 19.24 -1.95
CA TYR A 588 -6.05 18.84 -3.21
C TYR A 588 -7.57 18.92 -3.14
N PHE A 589 -8.20 19.12 -4.30
CA PHE A 589 -9.65 19.07 -4.42
C PHE A 589 -10.07 18.72 -5.84
N TYR A 590 -11.26 18.13 -5.99
CA TYR A 590 -11.88 17.90 -7.29
C TYR A 590 -12.82 19.06 -7.67
N ASP A 591 -12.71 19.56 -8.90
CA ASP A 591 -13.65 20.53 -9.46
C ASP A 591 -14.59 19.86 -10.46
N ASN A 592 -15.87 19.78 -10.09
CA ASN A 592 -16.94 19.26 -10.95
C ASN A 592 -17.15 20.07 -12.23
N GLN A 593 -16.75 21.35 -12.28
CA GLN A 593 -16.93 22.21 -13.44
C GLN A 593 -15.87 21.93 -14.51
N THR A 594 -14.60 21.84 -14.11
CA THR A 594 -13.49 21.56 -15.04
C THR A 594 -13.25 20.07 -15.23
N GLY A 595 -13.77 19.22 -14.34
CA GLY A 595 -13.54 17.78 -14.35
C GLY A 595 -12.15 17.36 -13.86
N GLN A 596 -11.41 18.28 -13.24
CA GLN A 596 -10.01 18.07 -12.88
C GLN A 596 -9.82 18.07 -11.36
N THR A 597 -8.86 17.27 -10.91
CA THR A 597 -8.29 17.39 -9.56
C THR A 597 -7.20 18.44 -9.57
N PHE A 598 -7.27 19.41 -8.66
CA PHE A 598 -6.27 20.44 -8.48
C PHE A 598 -5.42 20.12 -7.26
N GLN A 599 -4.11 20.33 -7.39
CA GLN A 599 -3.17 20.27 -6.27
C GLN A 599 -2.51 21.63 -6.07
N TYR A 600 -2.32 22.01 -4.81
CA TYR A 600 -1.75 23.29 -4.41
C TYR A 600 -0.98 23.17 -3.08
N ASN A 601 -0.13 24.15 -2.77
CA ASN A 601 0.57 24.20 -1.50
C ASN A 601 -0.25 24.98 -0.46
N VAL A 602 -0.66 24.33 0.64
CA VAL A 602 -1.41 24.93 1.77
C VAL A 602 -0.50 25.52 2.86
N GLY A 603 0.81 25.64 2.59
CA GLY A 603 1.77 26.24 3.52
C GLY A 603 2.46 25.22 4.44
N SER A 604 2.43 25.43 5.75
CA SER A 604 3.15 24.62 6.74
C SER A 604 2.22 24.06 7.82
N ALA A 605 2.63 22.93 8.41
CA ALA A 605 1.92 22.27 9.50
C ALA A 605 2.92 21.62 10.47
N LEU A 606 2.49 21.40 11.71
CA LEU A 606 3.26 20.72 12.75
C LEU A 606 2.44 19.55 13.28
N TYR A 607 2.95 18.33 13.12
CA TYR A 607 2.38 17.15 13.78
C TYR A 607 3.35 16.72 14.87
N GLN A 608 2.85 16.54 16.08
CA GLN A 608 3.68 16.12 17.20
C GLN A 608 2.88 15.28 18.17
N GLY A 609 3.56 14.44 18.93
CA GLY A 609 2.86 13.51 19.77
C GLY A 609 3.74 12.55 20.54
N VAL A 610 3.09 11.64 21.25
CA VAL A 610 3.73 10.60 22.05
C VAL A 610 3.19 9.25 21.63
N THR A 611 4.08 8.29 21.47
CA THR A 611 3.74 6.87 21.33
C THR A 611 4.29 6.09 22.51
N ALA A 612 3.48 5.17 23.03
CA ALA A 612 3.88 4.28 24.12
C ALA A 612 3.46 2.85 23.77
N SER A 613 4.32 1.88 24.06
CA SER A 613 3.98 0.47 23.93
C SER A 613 4.48 -0.33 25.13
N ALA A 614 3.76 -1.39 25.46
CA ALA A 614 4.25 -2.43 26.34
C ALA A 614 3.80 -3.81 25.82
N ASP A 615 4.74 -4.74 25.74
CA ASP A 615 4.54 -6.13 25.39
C ASP A 615 5.01 -6.99 26.56
N ALA A 616 4.12 -7.81 27.11
CA ALA A 616 4.40 -8.64 28.27
C ALA A 616 4.16 -10.11 27.97
N LYS A 617 5.15 -10.96 28.31
CA LYS A 617 4.90 -12.39 28.53
C LYS A 617 4.43 -12.56 29.96
N LEU A 618 3.21 -13.05 30.13
CA LEU A 618 2.58 -13.22 31.42
C LEU A 618 2.68 -14.70 31.87
N PRO A 619 2.59 -14.99 33.17
CA PRO A 619 2.49 -16.37 33.66
C PRO A 619 1.32 -17.13 33.04
N TYR A 620 1.30 -18.45 33.22
CA TYR A 620 0.20 -19.33 32.77
C TYR A 620 -0.08 -19.26 31.27
N HIS A 621 0.99 -19.19 30.45
CA HIS A 621 0.90 -19.20 28.99
C HIS A 621 0.15 -18.03 28.36
N MET A 622 0.11 -16.90 29.07
CA MET A 622 -0.55 -15.68 28.61
C MET A 622 0.46 -14.68 28.03
N ASN A 623 -0.02 -13.80 27.16
CA ASN A 623 0.73 -12.64 26.69
C ASN A 623 -0.21 -11.45 26.57
N ALA A 624 0.29 -10.25 26.80
CA ALA A 624 -0.50 -9.03 26.64
C ALA A 624 0.31 -7.98 25.90
N PHE A 625 -0.39 -7.09 25.20
CA PHE A 625 0.20 -5.88 24.66
C PHE A 625 -0.75 -4.70 24.85
N ILE A 626 -0.18 -3.51 24.96
CA ILE A 626 -0.89 -2.24 24.94
C ILE A 626 -0.06 -1.25 24.13
N ASN A 627 -0.73 -0.52 23.24
CA ASN A 627 -0.14 0.49 22.37
C ASN A 627 -1.00 1.74 22.44
N TYR A 628 -0.40 2.89 22.71
CA TYR A 628 -1.08 4.17 22.78
C TYR A 628 -0.35 5.19 21.90
N SER A 629 -1.11 6.00 21.15
CA SER A 629 -0.59 7.12 20.37
C SER A 629 -1.46 8.32 20.66
N LEU A 630 -0.84 9.47 20.92
CA LEU A 630 -1.47 10.78 21.04
C LEU A 630 -0.85 11.69 19.98
N THR A 631 -1.68 12.36 19.17
CA THR A 631 -1.23 13.17 18.03
C THR A 631 -1.93 14.54 18.06
N ASP A 632 -1.16 15.61 18.11
CA ASP A 632 -1.61 16.99 17.89
C ASP A 632 -1.10 17.45 16.52
N ALA A 633 -2.02 17.66 15.57
CA ALA A 633 -1.72 18.06 14.19
C ALA A 633 -2.40 19.38 13.87
N LYS A 634 -1.60 20.42 13.63
CA LYS A 634 -2.10 21.79 13.38
C LYS A 634 -1.38 22.46 12.22
N TYR A 635 -2.11 23.33 11.51
CA TYR A 635 -1.50 24.25 10.57
C TYR A 635 -0.67 25.30 11.33
N THR A 636 0.47 25.68 10.75
CA THR A 636 1.37 26.69 11.32
C THR A 636 1.46 27.96 10.47
N SER A 637 0.82 27.97 9.32
CA SER A 637 0.66 29.13 8.43
C SER A 637 -0.80 29.35 8.09
N ASN A 638 -1.17 30.60 7.80
CA ASN A 638 -2.48 30.93 7.25
C ASN A 638 -2.51 30.61 5.75
N PHE A 639 -3.65 30.17 5.23
CA PHE A 639 -3.88 30.02 3.80
C PHE A 639 -5.38 30.12 3.48
N ASP A 640 -5.70 30.45 2.24
CA ASP A 640 -7.07 30.36 1.73
C ASP A 640 -7.24 29.01 1.01
N ALA A 641 -8.21 28.24 1.47
CA ALA A 641 -8.54 26.94 0.89
C ALA A 641 -9.32 27.11 -0.42
N ALA A 642 -9.41 26.02 -1.18
CA ALA A 642 -10.06 25.99 -2.48
C ALA A 642 -11.57 26.29 -2.46
N ASP A 643 -12.22 26.17 -1.31
CA ASP A 643 -13.61 26.57 -1.09
C ASP A 643 -13.78 28.04 -0.70
N GLY A 644 -12.68 28.79 -0.59
CA GLY A 644 -12.68 30.19 -0.15
C GLY A 644 -12.68 30.36 1.37
N ALA A 645 -12.59 29.27 2.15
CA ALA A 645 -12.40 29.37 3.59
C ALA A 645 -10.96 29.83 3.91
N SER A 646 -10.83 30.80 4.80
CA SER A 646 -9.53 31.19 5.34
C SER A 646 -9.19 30.29 6.52
N VAL A 647 -8.11 29.53 6.41
CA VAL A 647 -7.59 28.66 7.46
C VAL A 647 -6.47 29.40 8.20
N SER A 648 -6.59 29.47 9.52
CA SER A 648 -5.64 30.17 10.39
C SER A 648 -4.60 29.23 11.00
N SER A 649 -3.41 29.76 11.25
CA SER A 649 -2.39 29.09 12.07
C SER A 649 -2.97 28.72 13.44
N GLY A 650 -2.74 27.47 13.87
CA GLY A 650 -3.29 26.88 15.09
C GLY A 650 -4.55 26.04 14.89
N GLU A 651 -5.21 26.12 13.73
CA GLU A 651 -6.32 25.23 13.39
C GLU A 651 -5.86 23.79 13.21
N TYR A 652 -6.72 22.85 13.59
CA TYR A 652 -6.45 21.43 13.47
C TYR A 652 -6.49 20.98 12.01
N VAL A 653 -5.57 20.08 11.67
CA VAL A 653 -5.67 19.35 10.40
C VAL A 653 -6.75 18.29 10.52
N GLY A 654 -7.66 18.24 9.53
CA GLY A 654 -8.70 17.21 9.48
C GLY A 654 -8.14 15.82 9.20
N ASP A 655 -8.96 14.81 9.47
CA ASP A 655 -8.69 13.38 9.26
C ASP A 655 -7.53 12.80 10.10
N VAL A 656 -7.19 13.48 11.20
CA VAL A 656 -6.18 13.03 12.18
C VAL A 656 -6.85 12.68 13.52
N PRO A 657 -6.95 11.37 13.87
CA PRO A 657 -7.35 10.95 15.21
C PRO A 657 -6.44 11.54 16.28
N MET A 658 -7.05 12.17 17.30
CA MET A 658 -6.31 12.76 18.40
C MET A 658 -5.55 11.71 19.22
N TYR A 659 -6.13 10.52 19.38
CA TYR A 659 -5.46 9.40 20.03
C TYR A 659 -5.92 8.06 19.46
N ASN A 660 -5.06 7.04 19.56
CA ASN A 660 -5.37 5.65 19.26
C ASN A 660 -4.88 4.78 20.43
N LEU A 661 -5.69 3.81 20.85
CA LEU A 661 -5.33 2.82 21.87
C LEU A 661 -5.64 1.42 21.35
N ASN A 662 -4.63 0.55 21.31
CA ASN A 662 -4.79 -0.86 20.98
C ASN A 662 -4.37 -1.69 22.20
N PHE A 663 -5.24 -2.58 22.65
CA PHE A 663 -4.96 -3.54 23.71
C PHE A 663 -5.16 -4.96 23.18
N GLY A 664 -4.41 -5.92 23.70
CA GLY A 664 -4.83 -7.30 23.53
C GLY A 664 -4.21 -8.26 24.52
N LEU A 665 -4.94 -9.35 24.72
CA LEU A 665 -4.62 -10.43 25.65
C LEU A 665 -4.71 -11.75 24.90
N GLY A 666 -3.62 -12.51 24.94
CA GLY A 666 -3.48 -13.82 24.32
C GLY A 666 -3.22 -14.91 25.35
N TYR A 667 -3.62 -16.12 25.01
CA TYR A 667 -3.34 -17.35 25.73
C TYR A 667 -2.97 -18.43 24.71
N HIS A 668 -1.90 -19.19 24.95
CA HIS A 668 -1.51 -20.29 24.08
C HIS A 668 -0.98 -21.50 24.87
N TYR A 669 -1.75 -22.58 24.93
CA TYR A 669 -1.36 -23.80 25.63
C TYR A 669 -1.83 -25.07 24.90
N ALA A 670 -0.96 -26.07 24.84
CA ALA A 670 -1.27 -27.41 24.29
C ALA A 670 -1.98 -27.39 22.91
N GLY A 671 -1.61 -26.43 22.05
CA GLY A 671 -2.21 -26.27 20.72
C GLY A 671 -3.46 -25.40 20.69
N PHE A 672 -4.09 -25.10 21.82
CA PHE A 672 -5.16 -24.10 21.90
C PHE A 672 -4.56 -22.70 21.96
N SER A 673 -5.17 -21.78 21.22
CA SER A 673 -4.89 -20.34 21.27
C SER A 673 -6.18 -19.55 21.45
N ALA A 674 -6.16 -18.53 22.29
CA ALA A 674 -7.23 -17.54 22.38
C ALA A 674 -6.62 -16.16 22.40
N ARG A 675 -7.25 -15.20 21.72
CA ARG A 675 -6.80 -13.81 21.70
C ARG A 675 -8.00 -12.87 21.63
N VAL A 676 -8.04 -11.89 22.51
CA VAL A 676 -8.93 -10.73 22.41
C VAL A 676 -8.09 -9.50 22.10
N THR A 677 -8.57 -8.66 21.19
CA THR A 677 -7.98 -7.35 20.87
C THR A 677 -9.04 -6.29 20.90
N ASP A 678 -8.70 -5.10 21.42
CA ASP A 678 -9.56 -3.93 21.42
C ASP A 678 -8.82 -2.77 20.74
N HIS A 679 -9.52 -2.07 19.85
CA HIS A 679 -9.01 -0.93 19.10
C HIS A 679 -9.91 0.27 19.35
N VAL A 680 -9.36 1.32 19.97
CA VAL A 680 -10.05 2.57 20.25
C VAL A 680 -9.46 3.65 19.37
N VAL A 681 -10.33 4.35 18.63
CA VAL A 681 -9.98 5.50 17.78
C VAL A 681 -10.64 6.72 18.37
N GLY A 682 -9.83 7.74 18.69
CA GLY A 682 -10.28 9.01 19.24
C GLY A 682 -11.02 9.87 18.22
N SER A 683 -11.65 10.95 18.70
CA SER A 683 -12.27 11.94 17.81
C SER A 683 -11.25 12.56 16.85
N GLN A 684 -11.72 12.90 15.65
CA GLN A 684 -10.94 13.65 14.66
C GLN A 684 -11.80 14.76 14.08
N TYR A 685 -11.20 15.90 13.75
CA TYR A 685 -11.85 16.89 12.89
C TYR A 685 -11.97 16.33 11.48
N ILE A 686 -13.03 16.67 10.76
CA ILE A 686 -13.22 16.26 9.37
C ILE A 686 -12.91 17.41 8.42
N ASN A 687 -12.55 17.07 7.19
CA ASN A 687 -12.37 18.05 6.13
C ASN A 687 -13.65 18.26 5.31
N THR A 688 -13.71 19.37 4.59
CA THR A 688 -14.63 19.57 3.46
C THR A 688 -14.14 18.75 2.27
N ASN A 689 -15.02 18.49 1.30
CA ASN A 689 -14.65 17.89 0.01
C ASN A 689 -13.71 18.78 -0.85
N LYS A 690 -13.29 19.93 -0.32
CA LYS A 690 -12.30 20.85 -0.91
C LYS A 690 -10.99 20.93 -0.09
N GLY A 691 -10.88 20.13 0.97
CA GLY A 691 -9.65 19.96 1.75
C GLY A 691 -9.45 20.97 2.88
N ALA A 692 -10.44 21.80 3.21
CA ALA A 692 -10.41 22.70 4.37
C ALA A 692 -10.96 21.99 5.63
N PRO A 693 -10.52 22.33 6.85
CA PRO A 693 -11.19 21.87 8.06
C PRO A 693 -12.66 22.31 8.11
N ALA A 694 -13.59 21.38 8.32
CA ALA A 694 -15.03 21.68 8.33
C ALA A 694 -15.54 22.23 9.68
N GLY A 695 -14.69 22.28 10.71
CA GLY A 695 -15.06 22.74 12.05
C GLY A 695 -15.99 21.79 12.84
N VAL A 696 -16.27 20.60 12.30
CA VAL A 696 -17.01 19.52 12.97
C VAL A 696 -16.12 18.28 13.14
N SER A 697 -16.51 17.38 14.03
CA SER A 697 -15.69 16.22 14.40
C SER A 697 -16.44 14.91 14.28
N LEU A 698 -15.74 13.89 13.78
CA LEU A 698 -16.14 12.49 13.82
C LEU A 698 -16.06 11.99 15.27
N GLN A 699 -17.05 11.21 15.68
CA GLN A 699 -17.13 10.66 17.03
C GLN A 699 -16.09 9.54 17.26
N PRO A 700 -15.53 9.42 18.47
CA PRO A 700 -14.65 8.31 18.80
C PRO A 700 -15.42 6.97 18.78
N TYR A 701 -14.71 5.88 18.54
CA TYR A 701 -15.30 4.54 18.53
C TYR A 701 -14.31 3.49 19.01
N ASN A 702 -14.83 2.32 19.38
CA ASN A 702 -14.02 1.16 19.74
C ASN A 702 -14.54 -0.12 19.09
N ILE A 703 -13.61 -1.02 18.76
CA ILE A 703 -13.91 -2.31 18.13
C ILE A 703 -13.12 -3.40 18.85
N THR A 704 -13.85 -4.37 19.41
CA THR A 704 -13.26 -5.54 20.09
C THR A 704 -13.41 -6.79 19.22
N ASN A 705 -12.32 -7.52 19.03
CA ASN A 705 -12.25 -8.75 18.24
C ASN A 705 -11.80 -9.93 19.10
N LEU A 706 -12.25 -11.13 18.76
CA LEU A 706 -11.89 -12.40 19.39
C LEU A 706 -11.41 -13.40 18.33
N ASN A 707 -10.28 -14.05 18.59
CA ASN A 707 -9.79 -15.20 17.83
C ASN A 707 -9.60 -16.39 18.77
N LEU A 708 -10.16 -17.54 18.40
CA LEU A 708 -9.90 -18.82 19.04
C LEU A 708 -9.28 -19.76 18.01
N GLY A 709 -8.34 -20.59 18.42
CA GLY A 709 -7.63 -21.50 17.53
C GLY A 709 -7.24 -22.79 18.21
N TYR A 710 -7.12 -23.86 17.42
CA TYR A 710 -6.61 -25.14 17.86
C TYR A 710 -5.71 -25.77 16.78
N ALA A 711 -4.50 -26.12 17.18
CA ALA A 711 -3.49 -26.77 16.35
C ALA A 711 -3.32 -28.24 16.76
N TRP A 712 -3.94 -29.13 15.98
CA TRP A 712 -3.84 -30.57 16.14
C TRP A 712 -2.72 -31.15 15.28
N ARG A 713 -2.03 -32.18 15.78
CA ARG A 713 -0.97 -32.91 15.05
C ARG A 713 -1.28 -34.40 15.05
N PRO A 714 -2.11 -34.89 14.11
CA PRO A 714 -2.40 -36.32 14.01
C PRO A 714 -1.14 -37.09 13.58
N GLY A 715 -0.71 -38.07 14.38
CA GLY A 715 0.52 -38.83 14.11
C GLY A 715 0.43 -39.78 12.91
N ASP A 716 -0.77 -40.28 12.57
CA ASP A 716 -0.92 -41.53 11.81
C ASP A 716 -1.63 -41.38 10.44
N MET A 717 -1.75 -40.17 9.89
CA MET A 717 -2.60 -39.93 8.70
C MET A 717 -1.92 -39.19 7.53
N GLY A 718 -0.59 -39.09 7.51
CA GLY A 718 0.13 -38.30 6.51
C GLY A 718 -0.11 -36.77 6.60
N VAL A 719 -0.92 -36.33 7.56
CA VAL A 719 -1.19 -34.91 7.88
C VAL A 719 -0.32 -34.51 9.08
N LYS A 720 0.65 -33.62 8.87
CA LYS A 720 1.56 -33.15 9.93
C LYS A 720 0.90 -32.20 10.93
N LYS A 721 -0.06 -31.38 10.47
CA LYS A 721 -0.74 -30.39 11.30
C LYS A 721 -2.10 -30.01 10.70
N VAL A 722 -3.14 -29.97 11.53
CA VAL A 722 -4.41 -29.31 11.23
C VAL A 722 -4.54 -28.11 12.17
N THR A 723 -4.87 -26.94 11.62
CA THR A 723 -5.19 -25.75 12.40
C THR A 723 -6.63 -25.37 12.11
N ALA A 724 -7.45 -25.22 13.15
CA ALA A 724 -8.80 -24.67 13.04
C ALA A 724 -8.87 -23.37 13.83
N ASN A 725 -9.49 -22.33 13.29
CA ASN A 725 -9.71 -21.07 13.99
C ASN A 725 -11.17 -20.62 13.88
N LEU A 726 -11.63 -19.89 14.89
CA LEU A 726 -12.88 -19.15 14.94
C LEU A 726 -12.53 -17.67 15.16
N TYR A 727 -13.18 -16.79 14.42
CA TYR A 727 -13.01 -15.34 14.45
C TYR A 727 -14.36 -14.71 14.78
N VAL A 728 -14.33 -13.72 15.66
CA VAL A 728 -15.46 -12.82 15.91
C VAL A 728 -14.93 -11.39 15.89
N ASP A 729 -15.12 -10.70 14.78
CA ASP A 729 -14.73 -9.28 14.64
C ASP A 729 -15.90 -8.40 15.08
N ASN A 730 -15.62 -7.29 15.78
CA ASN A 730 -16.62 -6.39 16.35
C ASN A 730 -17.66 -7.15 17.22
N ILE A 731 -17.19 -7.88 18.24
CA ILE A 731 -18.01 -8.79 19.07
C ILE A 731 -19.21 -8.11 19.75
N PHE A 732 -19.12 -6.82 20.04
CA PHE A 732 -20.21 -6.03 20.62
C PHE A 732 -21.16 -5.42 19.58
N ASN A 733 -20.93 -5.70 18.30
CA ASN A 733 -21.68 -5.14 17.17
C ASN A 733 -21.82 -3.61 17.27
N ALA A 734 -20.72 -2.93 17.64
CA ALA A 734 -20.68 -1.48 17.76
C ALA A 734 -21.08 -0.85 16.42
N ASN A 735 -21.95 0.16 16.47
CA ASN A 735 -22.31 0.98 15.33
C ASN A 735 -21.44 2.24 15.37
N TYR A 736 -20.51 2.35 14.43
CA TYR A 736 -19.53 3.44 14.37
C TYR A 736 -19.51 4.06 12.97
N ILE A 737 -18.70 5.08 12.74
CA ILE A 737 -18.41 5.59 11.40
C ILE A 737 -16.89 5.76 11.30
N PRO A 738 -16.20 5.06 10.37
CA PRO A 738 -14.74 5.13 10.28
C PRO A 738 -14.23 6.36 9.53
N TYR A 739 -15.07 7.02 8.73
CA TYR A 739 -14.66 8.14 7.89
C TYR A 739 -15.87 9.03 7.54
N GLU A 740 -15.67 10.35 7.61
CA GLU A 740 -16.63 11.38 7.25
C GLU A 740 -15.93 12.56 6.58
N TYR A 741 -16.66 13.27 5.71
CA TYR A 741 -16.28 14.61 5.25
C TYR A 741 -17.54 15.47 5.01
N GLU A 742 -17.38 16.79 5.05
CA GLU A 742 -18.46 17.71 4.71
C GLU A 742 -18.50 17.93 3.19
N GLN A 743 -19.61 17.57 2.56
CA GLN A 743 -19.88 17.87 1.16
C GLN A 743 -20.42 19.29 1.04
N LEU A 744 -19.62 20.20 0.47
CA LEU A 744 -20.05 21.56 0.20
C LEU A 744 -20.99 21.60 -1.02
N ARG A 745 -22.13 22.31 -0.90
CA ARG A 745 -23.08 22.53 -2.00
C ARG A 745 -23.68 23.92 -1.96
N SER A 746 -24.12 24.39 -3.14
CA SER A 746 -24.99 25.56 -3.24
C SER A 746 -26.29 25.33 -2.45
N ALA A 747 -26.77 26.36 -1.74
CA ALA A 747 -28.06 26.37 -1.06
C ALA A 747 -29.24 25.93 -1.96
N LYS A 748 -29.12 26.10 -3.29
CA LYS A 748 -30.08 25.62 -4.29
C LYS A 748 -30.33 24.10 -4.26
N TYR A 749 -29.40 23.32 -3.72
CA TYR A 749 -29.47 21.85 -3.66
C TYR A 749 -29.49 21.31 -2.22
N GLY A 750 -30.04 22.08 -1.27
CA GLY A 750 -30.23 21.63 0.11
C GLY A 750 -29.07 21.92 1.08
N GLY A 751 -28.08 22.73 0.67
CA GLY A 751 -26.95 23.12 1.50
C GLY A 751 -25.91 22.00 1.68
N ASN A 752 -24.93 22.25 2.56
CA ASN A 752 -23.89 21.29 2.90
C ASN A 752 -24.47 20.09 3.66
N PHE A 753 -23.82 18.94 3.56
CA PHE A 753 -24.18 17.76 4.36
C PHE A 753 -22.96 16.90 4.65
N ILE A 754 -23.04 16.09 5.71
CA ILE A 754 -22.00 15.10 6.03
C ILE A 754 -22.21 13.85 5.19
N THR A 755 -21.12 13.39 4.59
CA THR A 755 -21.02 12.13 3.87
C THR A 755 -20.12 11.19 4.65
N ALA A 756 -20.47 9.91 4.73
CA ALA A 756 -19.87 8.94 5.63
C ALA A 756 -19.61 7.59 4.96
N GLN A 757 -18.58 6.87 5.42
CA GLN A 757 -18.40 5.45 5.12
C GLN A 757 -19.25 4.60 6.07
N ALA A 758 -19.92 3.57 5.54
CA ALA A 758 -20.65 2.59 6.34
C ALA A 758 -19.72 1.76 7.25
N SER A 759 -20.17 1.44 8.48
CA SER A 759 -19.41 0.60 9.42
C SER A 759 -19.67 -0.89 9.27
N ALA A 760 -18.62 -1.68 9.49
CA ALA A 760 -18.73 -3.13 9.53
C ALA A 760 -19.49 -3.60 10.79
N PRO A 761 -20.54 -4.42 10.64
CA PRO A 761 -21.22 -5.05 11.75
C PRO A 761 -20.37 -6.18 12.35
N ALA A 762 -20.84 -6.85 13.41
CA ALA A 762 -20.14 -8.03 13.93
C ALA A 762 -19.99 -9.10 12.81
N PHE A 763 -18.80 -9.70 12.68
CA PHE A 763 -18.52 -10.77 11.73
C PHE A 763 -18.13 -12.03 12.49
N VAL A 764 -18.69 -13.19 12.11
CA VAL A 764 -18.31 -14.50 12.68
C VAL A 764 -17.82 -15.37 11.55
N GLY A 765 -16.58 -15.85 11.65
CA GLY A 765 -15.98 -16.71 10.64
C GLY A 765 -15.14 -17.84 11.23
N ALA A 766 -14.80 -18.81 10.42
CA ALA A 766 -13.92 -19.91 10.77
C ALA A 766 -12.91 -20.18 9.66
N SER A 767 -11.77 -20.76 10.02
CA SER A 767 -10.78 -21.24 9.06
C SER A 767 -10.26 -22.62 9.46
N VAL A 768 -9.90 -23.42 8.46
CA VAL A 768 -9.22 -24.70 8.62
C VAL A 768 -8.06 -24.77 7.64
N ALA A 769 -6.90 -25.20 8.12
CA ALA A 769 -5.72 -25.44 7.29
C ALA A 769 -5.09 -26.80 7.64
N ALA A 770 -4.85 -27.63 6.63
CA ALA A 770 -4.18 -28.92 6.75
C ALA A 770 -2.82 -28.87 6.06
N LYS A 771 -1.77 -29.28 6.79
CA LYS A 771 -0.38 -29.29 6.34
C LYS A 771 0.15 -30.73 6.29
N PHE A 772 0.75 -31.10 5.17
CA PHE A 772 1.24 -32.43 4.84
C PHE A 772 2.77 -32.48 4.77
#